data_AF-W9G2Y9-F1
#
_entry.id   AF-W9G2Y9-F1
#
_cell.length_a   1.000
_cell.length_b   1.000
_cell.length_c   1.000
_cell.angle_alpha   90.00
_cell.angle_beta   90.00
_cell.angle_gamma   90.00
#
_symmetry.space_group_name_H-M   'P 1'
#
loop_
_entity.id
_entity.type
_entity.pdbx_description
1 polymer ?
#
loop_
_entity_poly.entity_id
_entity_poly.type
_entity_poly.pdbx_seq_one_letter_code
_entity_poly.pdbx_strand_id
1 'polypeptide(L)'
;GDAETLRAVAARLARAAAAARDTATVRGDAVRLLPEVWSGVAARTAVAEATELGRRSRRVLDGIPPASAELTRYAAALDRATTAVRALQREWDAAADEHAWASATIRLRAGTAPEAALLLARLDEEHARTQARLLRRDEAVRAELRAAGRRAARSVDALSDTVAPGGVTPSHDAVRRAVTGGLSFAEGASRVAAAQALAVADAAALRRLTDPRTYAADPGLGDLLARVRGRVEDPLYAQALVAELWVDGLGQILSAVGVHQSRSEAGQSVAGVIGSLLISATARPPAGLDPRTAAQVASRAALLGDELVDFAGAEVTSAGGRFRHAGYWLLGQALTGARRGGDSRALPQPLLTRLVTATIDAEVAETRDDDVERRHGTTLAPRGSDRFASLFEDANTTGDALHTLLTEVGGDTASRLQVLSAATGQDVIRSADGERLDVAEYLVRRWIAYAAESSASTPDLRLATNDDLLDLLRSSTGDGSEAAATVRSRVMTEIAQTSASARSEPSTARQFETNEGALEPLVVEWLHEMRASVLATIAAPSCGAPVGRAMEGPEGFEPVLTAGELAAIVGALAVGTDISSGSQAPAGAHQELVEGEVAAARERAARGEAVDDALIRVAFYERAGSAALLGEAARQDGLNQRLLRDAAEGKNALVAVRTGPGGLLDALRAILTTGTTRGAGDDLVISLLRSDVSAEQAAANEEREARISAELARLLTGPRGPASASALWAIASRAAPVMPTSDELRAARRAEVRDAAETAFTRRVTEGLSSLLDRLPTRGRDGLEIAEGRDGPLREFEALPRGKNKWVRVVPTEDAILELHATITKDAVVDPDRCYDTSFWMIRPDGIRVSLRIESDSGGATIELEFPDGTRRKVHVGEPRKSRRRAG
;
A
#
# COMPACT_ATOMS: atom_id res chain seq x y z
N GLY A 1 -61.34 16.89 -21.21
CA GLY A 1 -61.95 17.80 -22.20
C GLY A 1 -61.31 19.15 -22.07
N ASP A 2 -60.01 19.22 -22.37
CA ASP A 2 -59.24 20.45 -22.34
C ASP A 2 -58.67 20.71 -23.74
N ALA A 3 -59.08 21.83 -24.35
CA ALA A 3 -58.65 22.22 -25.68
C ALA A 3 -57.18 22.68 -25.70
N GLU A 4 -56.66 23.19 -24.58
CA GLU A 4 -55.27 23.64 -24.47
C GLU A 4 -54.31 22.45 -24.51
N THR A 5 -54.57 21.41 -23.72
CA THR A 5 -53.82 20.15 -23.77
C THR A 5 -53.78 19.55 -25.19
N LEU A 6 -54.90 19.54 -25.92
CA LEU A 6 -54.95 19.02 -27.30
C LEU A 6 -54.06 19.81 -28.26
N ARG A 7 -54.05 21.14 -28.16
CA ARG A 7 -53.17 22.01 -28.96
C ARG A 7 -51.70 21.83 -28.58
N ALA A 8 -51.40 21.71 -27.28
CA ALA A 8 -50.05 21.50 -26.79
C ALA A 8 -49.46 20.17 -27.32
N VAL A 9 -50.26 19.10 -27.31
CA VAL A 9 -49.88 17.80 -27.89
C VAL A 9 -49.66 17.91 -29.40
N ALA A 10 -50.59 18.56 -30.12
CA ALA A 10 -50.47 18.77 -31.56
C ALA A 10 -49.19 19.55 -31.94
N ALA A 11 -48.87 20.60 -31.19
CA ALA A 11 -47.66 21.39 -31.39
C ALA A 11 -46.39 20.61 -31.04
N ARG A 12 -46.41 19.78 -29.98
CA ARG A 12 -45.29 18.91 -29.61
C ARG A 12 -44.99 17.88 -30.72
N LEU A 13 -46.03 17.27 -31.27
CA LEU A 13 -45.91 16.35 -32.40
C LEU A 13 -45.31 17.04 -33.64
N ALA A 14 -45.80 18.23 -33.99
CA ALA A 14 -45.28 18.99 -35.13
C ALA A 14 -43.80 19.36 -34.95
N ARG A 15 -43.39 19.80 -33.75
CA ARG A 15 -41.98 20.10 -33.44
C ARG A 15 -41.09 18.86 -33.52
N ALA A 16 -41.53 17.73 -32.98
CA ALA A 16 -40.80 16.47 -33.07
C ALA A 16 -40.61 16.02 -34.52
N ALA A 17 -41.65 16.17 -35.37
CA ALA A 17 -41.58 15.84 -36.78
C ALA A 17 -40.60 16.73 -37.54
N ALA A 18 -40.60 18.04 -37.26
CA ALA A 18 -39.65 18.98 -37.86
C ALA A 18 -38.20 18.62 -37.49
N ALA A 19 -37.92 18.43 -36.19
CA ALA A 19 -36.59 18.07 -35.71
C ALA A 19 -36.09 16.74 -36.31
N ALA A 20 -36.96 15.73 -36.44
CA ALA A 20 -36.59 14.46 -37.04
C ALA A 20 -36.31 14.57 -38.55
N ARG A 21 -37.08 15.40 -39.28
CA ARG A 21 -36.84 15.69 -40.71
C ARG A 21 -35.52 16.41 -40.95
N ASP A 22 -35.00 17.09 -39.95
CA ASP A 22 -33.72 17.78 -40.02
C ASP A 22 -32.50 16.86 -39.84
N THR A 23 -32.71 15.58 -39.54
CA THR A 23 -31.60 14.62 -39.42
C THR A 23 -31.06 14.19 -40.79
N ALA A 24 -29.74 14.03 -40.88
CA ALA A 24 -29.05 13.63 -42.12
C ALA A 24 -29.57 12.31 -42.71
N THR A 25 -30.02 11.36 -41.87
CA THR A 25 -30.58 10.08 -42.32
C THR A 25 -31.94 10.25 -42.99
N VAL A 26 -32.82 11.10 -42.45
CA VAL A 26 -34.16 11.35 -43.02
C VAL A 26 -34.08 12.17 -44.30
N ARG A 27 -33.15 13.13 -44.37
CA ARG A 27 -32.85 13.90 -45.59
C ARG A 27 -32.18 13.05 -46.68
N GLY A 28 -31.53 11.95 -46.30
CA GLY A 28 -30.76 11.07 -47.19
C GLY A 28 -29.28 11.46 -47.35
N ASP A 29 -28.83 12.53 -46.69
CA ASP A 29 -27.44 12.99 -46.70
C ASP A 29 -26.47 11.92 -46.16
N ALA A 30 -26.88 11.15 -45.16
CA ALA A 30 -26.05 10.09 -44.57
C ALA A 30 -25.63 9.03 -45.61
N VAL A 31 -26.53 8.67 -46.54
CA VAL A 31 -26.25 7.70 -47.61
C VAL A 31 -25.18 8.22 -48.58
N ARG A 32 -25.16 9.54 -48.80
CA ARG A 32 -24.16 10.21 -49.65
C ARG A 32 -22.80 10.35 -48.96
N LEU A 33 -22.80 10.70 -47.67
CA LEU A 33 -21.58 11.03 -46.92
C LEU A 33 -20.84 9.80 -46.37
N LEU A 34 -21.54 8.72 -46.01
CA LEU A 34 -20.90 7.53 -45.42
C LEU A 34 -19.80 6.91 -46.32
N PRO A 35 -19.96 6.80 -47.65
CA PRO A 35 -18.90 6.32 -48.54
C PRO A 35 -17.66 7.23 -48.62
N GLU A 36 -17.76 8.50 -48.23
CA GLU A 36 -16.62 9.44 -48.26
C GLU A 36 -15.66 9.21 -47.08
N VAL A 37 -16.17 8.68 -45.96
CA VAL A 37 -15.40 8.43 -44.72
C VAL A 37 -15.12 6.95 -44.48
N TRP A 38 -15.97 6.04 -44.95
CA TRP A 38 -15.87 4.60 -44.70
C TRP A 38 -15.70 3.85 -46.03
N SER A 39 -14.92 2.75 -46.01
CA SER A 39 -14.71 1.91 -47.19
C SER A 39 -15.03 0.42 -46.91
N GLY A 40 -15.12 -0.38 -47.98
CA GLY A 40 -15.31 -1.83 -47.88
C GLY A 40 -16.72 -2.29 -47.47
N VAL A 41 -16.80 -3.46 -46.83
CA VAL A 41 -18.07 -4.09 -46.42
C VAL A 41 -18.80 -3.24 -45.38
N ALA A 42 -18.07 -2.64 -44.43
CA ALA A 42 -18.65 -1.80 -43.38
C ALA A 42 -19.40 -0.58 -43.95
N ALA A 43 -18.83 0.09 -44.95
CA ALA A 43 -19.48 1.21 -45.62
C ALA A 43 -20.78 0.80 -46.32
N ARG A 44 -20.79 -0.34 -47.01
CA ARG A 44 -22.00 -0.86 -47.67
C ARG A 44 -23.08 -1.21 -46.66
N THR A 45 -22.73 -1.87 -45.56
CA THR A 45 -23.66 -2.21 -44.48
C THR A 45 -24.24 -0.94 -43.85
N ALA A 46 -23.39 0.06 -43.53
CA ALA A 46 -23.83 1.32 -42.95
C ALA A 46 -24.77 2.11 -43.89
N VAL A 47 -24.48 2.13 -45.20
CA VAL A 47 -25.34 2.77 -46.21
C VAL A 47 -26.69 2.06 -46.33
N ALA A 48 -26.69 0.73 -46.40
CA ALA A 48 -27.93 -0.06 -46.45
C ALA A 48 -28.78 0.19 -45.21
N GLU A 49 -28.16 0.20 -44.03
CA GLU A 49 -28.83 0.46 -42.77
C GLU A 49 -29.36 1.90 -42.68
N ALA A 50 -28.58 2.90 -43.08
CA ALA A 50 -29.01 4.31 -43.12
C ALA A 50 -30.18 4.53 -44.09
N THR A 51 -30.17 3.85 -45.24
CA THR A 51 -31.26 3.90 -46.22
C THR A 51 -32.55 3.35 -45.62
N GLU A 52 -32.47 2.19 -44.97
CA GLU A 52 -33.62 1.54 -44.35
C GLU A 52 -34.15 2.32 -43.14
N LEU A 53 -33.25 2.85 -42.30
CA LEU A 53 -33.60 3.74 -41.19
C LEU A 53 -34.35 4.98 -41.71
N GLY A 54 -33.82 5.66 -42.73
CA GLY A 54 -34.47 6.82 -43.35
C GLY A 54 -35.85 6.49 -43.96
N ARG A 55 -36.02 5.29 -44.53
CA ARG A 55 -37.32 4.82 -45.03
C ARG A 55 -38.33 4.62 -43.90
N ARG A 56 -37.94 3.93 -42.83
CA ARG A 56 -38.81 3.65 -41.66
C ARG A 56 -39.18 4.93 -40.90
N SER A 57 -38.21 5.83 -40.69
CA SER A 57 -38.46 7.12 -40.05
C SER A 57 -39.47 7.95 -40.85
N ARG A 58 -39.31 8.07 -42.17
CA ARG A 58 -40.27 8.82 -43.02
C ARG A 58 -41.70 8.26 -42.91
N ARG A 59 -41.85 6.93 -42.88
CA ARG A 59 -43.17 6.28 -42.71
C ARG A 59 -43.91 6.75 -41.46
N VAL A 60 -43.21 6.92 -40.33
CA VAL A 60 -43.79 7.44 -39.08
C VAL A 60 -44.02 8.95 -39.19
N LEU A 61 -43.05 9.69 -39.72
CA LEU A 61 -43.10 11.15 -39.80
C LEU A 61 -44.21 11.68 -40.74
N ASP A 62 -44.58 10.93 -41.77
CA ASP A 62 -45.63 11.32 -42.71
C ASP A 62 -47.03 11.24 -42.09
N GLY A 63 -47.23 10.41 -41.06
CA GLY A 63 -48.48 10.31 -40.30
C GLY A 63 -48.69 11.41 -39.26
N ILE A 64 -47.63 12.14 -38.87
CA ILE A 64 -47.71 13.15 -37.80
C ILE A 64 -48.50 14.41 -38.20
N PRO A 65 -48.28 15.03 -39.39
CA PRO A 65 -49.01 16.24 -39.76
C PRO A 65 -50.56 16.05 -39.81
N PRO A 66 -51.11 14.97 -40.40
CA PRO A 66 -52.55 14.70 -40.36
C PRO A 66 -53.10 14.58 -38.93
N ALA A 67 -52.41 13.85 -38.04
CA ALA A 67 -52.85 13.67 -36.66
C ALA A 67 -52.83 14.99 -35.88
N SER A 68 -51.78 15.80 -36.04
CA SER A 68 -51.67 17.13 -35.41
C SER A 68 -52.79 18.08 -35.87
N ALA A 69 -53.13 18.05 -37.17
CA ALA A 69 -54.22 18.85 -37.73
C ALA A 69 -55.60 18.44 -37.15
N GLU A 70 -55.88 17.13 -37.04
CA GLU A 70 -57.15 16.65 -36.47
C GLU A 70 -57.28 16.91 -34.96
N LEU A 71 -56.19 16.81 -34.19
CA LEU A 71 -56.17 17.22 -32.77
C LEU A 71 -56.49 18.72 -32.62
N THR A 72 -55.91 19.57 -33.48
CA THR A 72 -56.19 21.01 -33.50
C THR A 72 -57.66 21.29 -33.87
N ARG A 73 -58.22 20.55 -34.85
CA ARG A 73 -59.65 20.65 -35.21
C ARG A 73 -60.56 20.20 -34.08
N TYR A 74 -60.18 19.15 -33.35
CA TYR A 74 -60.95 18.67 -32.20
C TYR A 74 -60.92 19.68 -31.04
N ALA A 75 -59.77 20.30 -30.75
CA ALA A 75 -59.67 21.39 -29.79
C ALA A 75 -60.60 22.56 -30.15
N ALA A 76 -60.63 22.98 -31.42
CA ALA A 76 -61.51 24.03 -31.89
C ALA A 76 -63.01 23.65 -31.81
N ALA A 77 -63.35 22.39 -32.11
CA ALA A 77 -64.72 21.88 -31.96
C ALA A 77 -65.16 21.83 -30.49
N LEU A 78 -64.24 21.50 -29.58
CA LEU A 78 -64.49 21.50 -28.14
C LEU A 78 -64.81 22.91 -27.63
N ASP A 79 -64.01 23.92 -27.99
CA ASP A 79 -64.27 25.31 -27.60
C ASP A 79 -65.62 25.83 -28.13
N ARG A 80 -65.93 25.53 -29.40
CA ARG A 80 -67.23 25.88 -29.99
C ARG A 80 -68.37 25.19 -29.27
N ALA A 81 -68.25 23.89 -28.98
CA ALA A 81 -69.28 23.12 -28.29
C ALA A 81 -69.50 23.63 -26.86
N THR A 82 -68.43 23.90 -26.10
CA THR A 82 -68.53 24.50 -24.75
C THR A 82 -69.24 25.84 -24.79
N THR A 83 -68.91 26.69 -25.77
CA THR A 83 -69.55 28.00 -25.94
C THR A 83 -71.03 27.86 -26.31
N ALA A 84 -71.36 26.97 -27.25
CA ALA A 84 -72.72 26.72 -27.71
C ALA A 84 -73.61 26.10 -26.63
N VAL A 85 -73.10 25.13 -25.86
CA VAL A 85 -73.84 24.51 -24.74
C VAL A 85 -74.12 25.54 -23.65
N ARG A 86 -73.15 26.41 -23.31
CA ARG A 86 -73.39 27.51 -22.36
C ARG A 86 -74.45 28.50 -22.86
N ALA A 87 -74.49 28.77 -24.16
CA ALA A 87 -75.53 29.61 -24.76
C ALA A 87 -76.90 28.93 -24.71
N LEU A 88 -76.98 27.65 -25.09
CA LEU A 88 -78.21 26.85 -25.02
C LEU A 88 -78.72 26.71 -23.57
N GLN A 89 -77.83 26.59 -22.59
CA GLN A 89 -78.19 26.58 -21.18
C GLN A 89 -78.84 27.91 -20.77
N ARG A 90 -78.26 29.05 -21.16
CA ARG A 90 -78.90 30.35 -20.91
C ARG A 90 -80.25 30.50 -21.61
N GLU A 91 -80.37 30.02 -22.85
CA GLU A 91 -81.66 30.01 -23.58
C GLU A 91 -82.69 29.11 -22.88
N TRP A 92 -82.26 27.97 -22.32
CA TRP A 92 -83.10 27.05 -21.56
C TRP A 92 -83.58 27.66 -20.25
N ASP A 93 -82.65 28.22 -19.46
CA ASP A 93 -82.94 28.85 -18.18
C ASP A 93 -83.92 30.03 -18.37
N ALA A 94 -83.68 30.87 -19.38
CA ALA A 94 -84.59 31.97 -19.73
C ALA A 94 -85.99 31.48 -20.14
N ALA A 95 -86.08 30.40 -20.94
CA ALA A 95 -87.36 29.82 -21.33
C ALA A 95 -88.12 29.18 -20.16
N ALA A 96 -87.40 28.66 -19.15
CA ALA A 96 -87.97 28.12 -17.93
C ALA A 96 -88.51 29.24 -17.02
N ASP A 97 -87.74 30.32 -16.85
CA ASP A 97 -88.15 31.51 -16.09
C ASP A 97 -89.38 32.18 -16.72
N GLU A 98 -89.40 32.33 -18.04
CA GLU A 98 -90.52 32.91 -18.79
C GLU A 98 -91.79 32.06 -18.63
N HIS A 99 -91.68 30.73 -18.75
CA HIS A 99 -92.80 29.81 -18.53
C HIS A 99 -93.31 29.86 -17.10
N ALA A 100 -92.42 29.87 -16.09
CA ALA A 100 -92.79 29.95 -14.69
C ALA A 100 -93.51 31.27 -14.37
N TRP A 101 -93.00 32.39 -14.88
CA TRP A 101 -93.60 33.71 -14.71
C TRP A 101 -94.97 33.82 -15.41
N ALA A 102 -95.08 33.35 -16.65
CA ALA A 102 -96.34 33.34 -17.40
C ALA A 102 -97.39 32.42 -16.73
N SER A 103 -96.97 31.23 -16.26
CA SER A 103 -97.83 30.29 -15.53
C SER A 103 -98.34 30.90 -14.23
N ALA A 104 -97.47 31.55 -13.44
CA ALA A 104 -97.88 32.24 -12.22
C ALA A 104 -98.86 33.38 -12.51
N THR A 105 -98.63 34.15 -13.58
CA THR A 105 -99.50 35.26 -13.99
C THR A 105 -100.90 34.77 -14.41
N ILE A 106 -100.98 33.68 -15.18
CA ILE A 106 -102.27 33.06 -15.57
C ILE A 106 -103.01 32.56 -14.32
N ARG A 107 -102.31 31.87 -13.40
CA ARG A 107 -102.89 31.36 -12.14
C ARG A 107 -103.39 32.48 -11.23
N LEU A 108 -102.68 33.61 -11.15
CA LEU A 108 -103.07 34.77 -10.34
C LEU A 108 -104.28 35.53 -10.92
N ARG A 109 -104.39 35.63 -12.25
CA ARG A 109 -105.45 36.43 -12.91
C ARG A 109 -106.79 35.70 -13.05
N ALA A 110 -106.80 34.38 -13.20
CA ALA A 110 -107.99 33.65 -13.66
C ALA A 110 -108.76 32.86 -12.57
N GLY A 111 -108.21 32.66 -11.37
CA GLY A 111 -108.86 31.84 -10.33
C GLY A 111 -109.12 30.37 -10.78
N THR A 112 -110.18 29.72 -10.28
CA THR A 112 -110.57 28.33 -10.66
C THR A 112 -111.37 28.24 -11.96
N ALA A 113 -111.24 29.21 -12.87
CA ALA A 113 -112.00 29.24 -14.11
C ALA A 113 -111.48 28.21 -15.14
N PRO A 114 -112.38 27.51 -15.88
CA PRO A 114 -111.98 26.51 -16.88
C PRO A 114 -111.16 27.08 -18.04
N GLU A 115 -111.27 28.37 -18.36
CA GLU A 115 -110.42 29.00 -19.39
C GLU A 115 -108.94 29.07 -18.99
N ALA A 116 -108.63 29.15 -17.68
CA ALA A 116 -107.26 29.15 -17.18
C ALA A 116 -106.53 27.83 -17.47
N ALA A 117 -107.25 26.71 -17.39
CA ALA A 117 -106.70 25.38 -17.67
C ALA A 117 -106.30 25.22 -19.14
N LEU A 118 -107.12 25.76 -20.07
CA LEU A 118 -106.81 25.74 -21.50
C LEU A 118 -105.59 26.63 -21.84
N LEU A 119 -105.46 27.79 -21.21
CA LEU A 119 -104.31 28.68 -21.41
C LEU A 119 -103.01 28.08 -20.85
N LEU A 120 -103.06 27.45 -19.67
CA LEU A 120 -101.91 26.74 -19.09
C LEU A 120 -101.50 25.55 -19.98
N ALA A 121 -102.46 24.75 -20.46
CA ALA A 121 -102.14 23.62 -21.35
C ALA A 121 -101.46 24.07 -22.65
N ARG A 122 -101.89 25.20 -23.23
CA ARG A 122 -101.23 25.78 -24.41
C ARG A 122 -99.83 26.30 -24.09
N LEU A 123 -99.65 26.96 -22.96
CA LEU A 123 -98.35 27.46 -22.51
C LEU A 123 -97.37 26.30 -22.23
N ASP A 124 -97.84 25.21 -21.62
CA ASP A 124 -97.08 23.97 -21.42
C ASP A 124 -96.68 23.34 -22.76
N GLU A 125 -97.59 23.34 -23.74
CA GLU A 125 -97.28 22.85 -25.10
C GLU A 125 -96.22 23.72 -25.80
N GLU A 126 -96.32 25.05 -25.69
CA GLU A 126 -95.33 25.98 -26.25
C GLU A 126 -93.95 25.86 -25.57
N HIS A 127 -93.92 25.68 -24.25
CA HIS A 127 -92.69 25.40 -23.51
C HIS A 127 -92.09 24.05 -23.90
N ALA A 128 -92.90 22.99 -23.99
CA ALA A 128 -92.45 21.68 -24.45
C ALA A 128 -91.87 21.72 -25.88
N ARG A 129 -92.48 22.49 -26.80
CA ARG A 129 -91.94 22.70 -28.16
C ARG A 129 -90.59 23.43 -28.13
N THR A 130 -90.44 24.42 -27.25
CA THR A 130 -89.19 25.17 -27.07
C THR A 130 -88.09 24.29 -26.49
N GLN A 131 -88.38 23.53 -25.44
CA GLN A 131 -87.48 22.53 -24.87
C GLN A 131 -87.05 21.51 -25.92
N ALA A 132 -87.99 20.95 -26.69
CA ALA A 132 -87.68 19.99 -27.75
C ALA A 132 -86.77 20.59 -28.83
N ARG A 133 -86.93 21.87 -29.17
CA ARG A 133 -86.04 22.58 -30.11
C ARG A 133 -84.63 22.78 -29.54
N LEU A 134 -84.52 23.17 -28.27
CA LEU A 134 -83.22 23.37 -27.60
C LEU A 134 -82.48 22.03 -27.43
N LEU A 135 -83.17 20.97 -27.05
CA LEU A 135 -82.61 19.62 -26.96
C LEU A 135 -82.10 19.12 -28.32
N ARG A 136 -82.83 19.36 -29.42
CA ARG A 136 -82.35 19.04 -30.77
C ARG A 136 -81.07 19.79 -31.14
N ARG A 137 -80.95 21.07 -30.74
CA ARG A 137 -79.74 21.88 -30.96
C ARG A 137 -78.57 21.38 -30.10
N ASP A 138 -78.81 21.02 -28.84
CA ASP A 138 -77.79 20.41 -27.97
C ASP A 138 -77.28 19.09 -28.56
N GLU A 139 -78.18 18.20 -28.99
CA GLU A 139 -77.79 16.93 -29.60
C GLU A 139 -76.99 17.13 -30.90
N ALA A 140 -77.33 18.14 -31.71
CA ALA A 140 -76.55 18.49 -32.90
C ALA A 140 -75.12 18.96 -32.54
N VAL A 141 -74.96 19.80 -31.52
CA VAL A 141 -73.65 20.25 -31.01
C VAL A 141 -72.83 19.07 -30.49
N ARG A 142 -73.46 18.18 -29.71
CA ARG A 142 -72.80 16.96 -29.21
C ARG A 142 -72.42 16.00 -30.34
N ALA A 143 -73.26 15.87 -31.38
CA ALA A 143 -72.97 15.04 -32.53
C ALA A 143 -71.75 15.56 -33.33
N GLU A 144 -71.63 16.87 -33.53
CA GLU A 144 -70.46 17.48 -34.18
C GLU A 144 -69.19 17.25 -33.37
N LEU A 145 -69.24 17.46 -32.05
CA LEU A 145 -68.11 17.22 -31.16
C LEU A 145 -67.67 15.75 -31.18
N ARG A 146 -68.62 14.80 -31.10
CA ARG A 146 -68.35 13.36 -31.21
C ARG A 146 -67.74 13.01 -32.58
N ALA A 147 -68.20 13.63 -33.66
CA ALA A 147 -67.66 13.40 -35.00
C ALA A 147 -66.21 13.90 -35.11
N ALA A 148 -65.89 15.08 -34.57
CA ALA A 148 -64.53 15.61 -34.50
C ALA A 148 -63.62 14.73 -33.63
N GLY A 149 -64.09 14.31 -32.45
CA GLY A 149 -63.37 13.39 -31.57
C GLY A 149 -63.06 12.05 -32.26
N ARG A 150 -64.01 11.47 -32.99
CA ARG A 150 -63.79 10.23 -33.77
C ARG A 150 -62.76 10.41 -34.89
N ARG A 151 -62.71 11.57 -35.57
CA ARG A 151 -61.70 11.83 -36.61
C ARG A 151 -60.30 11.97 -36.02
N ALA A 152 -60.18 12.68 -34.91
CA ALA A 152 -58.93 12.80 -34.17
C ALA A 152 -58.46 11.44 -33.65
N ALA A 153 -59.34 10.65 -33.03
CA ALA A 153 -59.05 9.30 -32.57
C ALA A 153 -58.53 8.43 -33.72
N ARG A 154 -59.27 8.33 -34.84
CA ARG A 154 -58.82 7.54 -36.01
C ARG A 154 -57.47 7.97 -36.56
N SER A 155 -57.14 9.27 -36.52
CA SER A 155 -55.86 9.75 -37.03
C SER A 155 -54.69 9.43 -36.08
N VAL A 156 -54.95 9.48 -34.77
CA VAL A 156 -53.98 9.04 -33.75
C VAL A 156 -53.83 7.52 -33.77
N ASP A 157 -54.91 6.77 -33.97
CA ASP A 157 -54.91 5.31 -34.11
C ASP A 157 -54.12 4.91 -35.35
N ALA A 158 -54.38 5.54 -36.51
CA ALA A 158 -53.64 5.29 -37.74
C ALA A 158 -52.14 5.58 -37.60
N LEU A 159 -51.77 6.65 -36.88
CA LEU A 159 -50.36 6.93 -36.54
C LEU A 159 -49.79 5.85 -35.62
N SER A 160 -50.55 5.42 -34.61
CA SER A 160 -50.14 4.37 -33.67
C SER A 160 -49.95 3.01 -34.37
N ASP A 161 -50.81 2.67 -35.33
CA ASP A 161 -50.72 1.47 -36.15
C ASP A 161 -49.43 1.41 -36.99
N THR A 162 -48.83 2.57 -37.31
CA THR A 162 -47.52 2.59 -38.02
C THR A 162 -46.36 2.07 -37.18
N VAL A 163 -46.47 2.14 -35.84
CA VAL A 163 -45.41 1.78 -34.89
C VAL A 163 -45.76 0.59 -34.00
N ALA A 164 -47.04 0.30 -33.80
CA ALA A 164 -47.54 -0.75 -32.92
C ALA A 164 -48.79 -1.44 -33.52
N PRO A 165 -48.67 -2.18 -34.63
CA PRO A 165 -49.80 -2.88 -35.22
C PRO A 165 -50.33 -4.00 -34.32
N GLY A 166 -51.65 -4.14 -34.22
CA GLY A 166 -52.29 -5.31 -33.58
C GLY A 166 -52.59 -5.20 -32.09
N GLY A 167 -53.09 -4.05 -31.61
CA GLY A 167 -53.57 -3.91 -30.23
C GLY A 167 -52.47 -3.81 -29.17
N VAL A 168 -51.21 -3.63 -29.60
CA VAL A 168 -50.09 -3.32 -28.72
C VAL A 168 -50.18 -1.86 -28.30
N THR A 169 -50.07 -1.58 -27.00
CA THR A 169 -50.08 -0.20 -26.50
C THR A 169 -48.89 0.58 -27.10
N PRO A 170 -49.14 1.73 -27.76
CA PRO A 170 -48.05 2.54 -28.30
C PRO A 170 -47.16 3.04 -27.15
N SER A 171 -45.87 2.75 -27.26
CA SER A 171 -44.85 3.10 -26.28
C SER A 171 -43.59 3.61 -26.98
N HIS A 172 -42.71 4.26 -26.22
CA HIS A 172 -41.39 4.66 -26.72
C HIS A 172 -40.64 3.46 -27.32
N ASP A 173 -40.73 2.29 -26.69
CA ASP A 173 -40.10 1.06 -27.16
C ASP A 173 -40.75 0.49 -28.42
N ALA A 174 -42.06 0.67 -28.61
CA ALA A 174 -42.72 0.29 -29.85
C ALA A 174 -42.24 1.16 -31.01
N VAL A 175 -42.16 2.48 -30.81
CA VAL A 175 -41.61 3.43 -31.80
C VAL A 175 -40.15 3.10 -32.12
N ARG A 176 -39.32 2.89 -31.09
CA ARG A 176 -37.91 2.51 -31.26
C ARG A 176 -37.78 1.22 -32.06
N ARG A 177 -38.51 0.16 -31.70
CA ARG A 177 -38.49 -1.12 -32.43
C ARG A 177 -38.99 -0.99 -33.87
N ALA A 178 -40.04 -0.21 -34.12
CA ALA A 178 -40.54 0.02 -35.47
C ALA A 178 -39.53 0.74 -36.37
N VAL A 179 -38.77 1.68 -35.81
CA VAL A 179 -37.80 2.48 -36.56
C VAL A 179 -36.44 1.78 -36.68
N THR A 180 -35.92 1.22 -35.59
CA THR A 180 -34.56 0.67 -35.50
C THR A 180 -34.50 -0.86 -35.54
N GLY A 181 -35.62 -1.58 -35.38
CA GLY A 181 -35.64 -3.04 -35.24
C GLY A 181 -34.84 -3.83 -36.29
N GLY A 182 -33.84 -4.60 -35.88
CA GLY A 182 -32.97 -5.38 -36.79
C GLY A 182 -31.96 -4.55 -37.58
N LEU A 183 -31.76 -3.27 -37.21
CA LEU A 183 -30.74 -2.38 -37.76
C LEU A 183 -29.65 -2.19 -36.70
N SER A 184 -28.58 -2.97 -36.79
CA SER A 184 -27.58 -3.11 -35.73
C SER A 184 -26.95 -1.80 -35.25
N PHE A 185 -26.51 -0.91 -36.15
CA PHE A 185 -25.89 0.36 -35.78
C PHE A 185 -26.91 1.36 -35.19
N ALA A 186 -28.12 1.39 -35.74
CA ALA A 186 -29.20 2.28 -35.32
C ALA A 186 -29.78 1.85 -33.96
N GLU A 187 -29.92 0.55 -33.72
CA GLU A 187 -30.28 -0.01 -32.42
C GLU A 187 -29.22 0.32 -31.37
N GLY A 188 -27.94 0.09 -31.68
CA GLY A 188 -26.82 0.45 -30.83
C GLY A 188 -26.82 1.93 -30.46
N ALA A 189 -26.89 2.82 -31.47
CA ALA A 189 -26.94 4.26 -31.26
C ALA A 189 -28.18 4.72 -30.46
N SER A 190 -29.34 4.13 -30.72
CA SER A 190 -30.57 4.44 -29.97
C SER A 190 -30.47 4.00 -28.51
N ARG A 191 -29.87 2.83 -28.24
CA ARG A 191 -29.62 2.37 -26.87
C ARG A 191 -28.65 3.29 -26.13
N VAL A 192 -27.55 3.69 -26.77
CA VAL A 192 -26.59 4.66 -26.19
C VAL A 192 -27.29 5.98 -25.85
N ALA A 193 -28.09 6.53 -26.77
CA ALA A 193 -28.80 7.78 -26.54
C ALA A 193 -29.85 7.67 -25.42
N ALA A 194 -30.58 6.55 -25.34
CA ALA A 194 -31.54 6.30 -24.27
C ALA A 194 -30.85 6.18 -22.91
N ALA A 195 -29.72 5.46 -22.85
CA ALA A 195 -28.88 5.35 -21.67
C ALA A 195 -28.38 6.73 -21.21
N GLN A 196 -27.90 7.58 -22.14
CA GLN A 196 -27.46 8.95 -21.84
C GLN A 196 -28.59 9.80 -21.25
N ALA A 197 -29.78 9.76 -21.85
CA ALA A 197 -30.91 10.57 -21.38
C ALA A 197 -31.33 10.19 -19.95
N LEU A 198 -31.32 8.89 -19.62
CA LEU A 198 -31.59 8.41 -18.27
C LEU A 198 -30.47 8.82 -17.31
N ALA A 199 -29.21 8.64 -17.71
CA ALA A 199 -28.04 9.01 -16.93
C ALA A 199 -28.01 10.51 -16.58
N VAL A 200 -28.32 11.41 -17.52
CA VAL A 200 -28.38 12.86 -17.26
C VAL A 200 -29.41 13.19 -16.17
N ALA A 201 -30.59 12.58 -16.23
CA ALA A 201 -31.66 12.80 -15.25
C ALA A 201 -31.27 12.29 -13.86
N ASP A 202 -30.72 11.07 -13.79
CA ASP A 202 -30.31 10.46 -12.52
C ASP A 202 -29.04 11.12 -11.95
N ALA A 203 -28.10 11.58 -12.79
CA ALA A 203 -26.93 12.37 -12.38
C ALA A 203 -27.33 13.68 -11.70
N ALA A 204 -28.28 14.42 -12.29
CA ALA A 204 -28.78 15.66 -11.69
C ALA A 204 -29.41 15.42 -10.31
N ALA A 205 -30.03 14.25 -10.10
CA ALA A 205 -30.57 13.87 -8.81
C ALA A 205 -29.47 13.47 -7.81
N LEU A 206 -28.48 12.68 -8.24
CA LEU A 206 -27.36 12.24 -7.41
C LEU A 206 -26.43 13.39 -6.99
N ARG A 207 -26.19 14.39 -7.85
CA ARG A 207 -25.40 15.58 -7.48
C ARG A 207 -25.99 16.36 -6.30
N ARG A 208 -27.30 16.25 -6.03
CA ARG A 208 -27.91 16.89 -4.86
C ARG A 208 -27.44 16.28 -3.54
N LEU A 209 -26.89 15.06 -3.56
CA LEU A 209 -26.39 14.37 -2.37
C LEU A 209 -25.08 14.96 -1.85
N THR A 210 -24.39 15.80 -2.63
CA THR A 210 -23.21 16.53 -2.14
C THR A 210 -23.58 17.71 -1.25
N ASP A 211 -24.86 18.13 -1.21
CA ASP A 211 -25.36 19.17 -0.31
C ASP A 211 -25.93 18.54 0.98
N PRO A 212 -25.31 18.80 2.15
CA PRO A 212 -25.75 18.26 3.44
C PRO A 212 -27.21 18.59 3.79
N ARG A 213 -27.71 19.75 3.32
CA ARG A 213 -29.08 20.23 3.61
C ARG A 213 -30.14 19.46 2.82
N THR A 214 -29.76 18.96 1.65
CA THR A 214 -30.67 18.27 0.73
C THR A 214 -30.71 16.78 1.05
N TYR A 215 -29.58 16.20 1.45
CA TYR A 215 -29.47 14.77 1.75
C TYR A 215 -30.36 14.32 2.93
N ALA A 216 -30.32 15.00 4.07
CA ALA A 216 -31.01 14.55 5.30
C ALA A 216 -32.56 14.66 5.24
N ALA A 217 -33.08 15.29 4.18
CA ALA A 217 -34.49 15.65 4.04
C ALA A 217 -35.14 15.09 2.77
N ASP A 218 -34.47 14.25 1.96
CA ASP A 218 -35.02 13.75 0.70
C ASP A 218 -35.78 12.42 0.90
N PRO A 219 -37.13 12.43 1.05
CA PRO A 219 -37.93 11.19 1.11
C PRO A 219 -37.85 10.38 -0.20
N GLY A 220 -37.34 10.96 -1.29
CA GLY A 220 -37.18 10.31 -2.59
C GLY A 220 -35.81 9.63 -2.81
N LEU A 221 -34.90 9.66 -1.84
CA LEU A 221 -33.58 9.02 -1.97
C LEU A 221 -33.70 7.50 -2.19
N GLY A 222 -34.59 6.84 -1.45
CA GLY A 222 -34.86 5.40 -1.63
C GLY A 222 -35.33 5.06 -3.04
N ASP A 223 -36.26 5.86 -3.57
CA ASP A 223 -36.77 5.70 -4.94
C ASP A 223 -35.68 5.97 -5.98
N LEU A 224 -34.83 6.99 -5.76
CA LEU A 224 -33.69 7.26 -6.63
C LEU A 224 -32.72 6.08 -6.67
N LEU A 225 -32.31 5.57 -5.51
CA LEU A 225 -31.39 4.44 -5.42
C LEU A 225 -31.99 3.18 -6.03
N ALA A 226 -33.29 2.90 -5.81
CA ALA A 226 -33.98 1.78 -6.45
C ALA A 226 -34.02 1.92 -7.97
N ARG A 227 -34.29 3.13 -8.50
CA ARG A 227 -34.28 3.40 -9.94
C ARG A 227 -32.89 3.21 -10.56
N VAL A 228 -31.82 3.70 -9.91
CA VAL A 228 -30.45 3.55 -10.41
C VAL A 228 -30.01 2.09 -10.32
N ARG A 229 -30.28 1.41 -9.19
CA ARG A 229 -29.95 0.00 -8.99
C ARG A 229 -30.61 -0.90 -10.03
N GLY A 230 -31.87 -0.64 -10.40
CA GLY A 230 -32.56 -1.39 -11.46
C GLY A 230 -31.96 -1.24 -12.87
N ARG A 231 -30.96 -0.38 -13.06
CA ARG A 231 -30.30 -0.13 -14.35
C ARG A 231 -28.78 -0.28 -14.31
N VAL A 232 -28.21 -0.49 -13.13
CA VAL A 232 -26.76 -0.44 -12.91
C VAL A 232 -26.03 -1.49 -13.75
N GLU A 233 -26.68 -2.63 -14.02
CA GLU A 233 -26.12 -3.71 -14.83
C GLU A 233 -26.01 -3.40 -16.33
N ASP A 234 -26.66 -2.35 -16.83
CA ASP A 234 -26.48 -1.91 -18.22
C ASP A 234 -25.21 -1.06 -18.33
N PRO A 235 -24.13 -1.57 -18.98
CA PRO A 235 -22.86 -0.84 -19.07
C PRO A 235 -23.00 0.47 -19.85
N LEU A 236 -23.96 0.58 -20.78
CA LEU A 236 -24.21 1.84 -21.49
C LEU A 236 -24.73 2.91 -20.55
N TYR A 237 -25.67 2.54 -19.68
CA TYR A 237 -26.20 3.43 -18.64
C TYR A 237 -25.13 3.74 -17.60
N ALA A 238 -24.38 2.73 -17.16
CA ALA A 238 -23.34 2.90 -16.16
C ALA A 238 -22.24 3.86 -16.64
N GLN A 239 -21.71 3.65 -17.84
CA GLN A 239 -20.71 4.55 -18.44
C GLN A 239 -21.25 5.95 -18.68
N ALA A 240 -22.51 6.08 -19.12
CA ALA A 240 -23.13 7.39 -19.29
C ALA A 240 -23.27 8.14 -17.96
N LEU A 241 -23.68 7.45 -16.90
CA LEU A 241 -23.86 8.05 -15.58
C LEU A 241 -22.51 8.46 -14.96
N VAL A 242 -21.49 7.61 -15.07
CA VAL A 242 -20.12 7.96 -14.63
C VAL A 242 -19.57 9.12 -15.45
N ALA A 243 -19.78 9.17 -16.77
CA ALA A 243 -19.34 10.30 -17.60
C ALA A 243 -20.05 11.63 -17.24
N GLU A 244 -21.30 11.57 -16.79
CA GLU A 244 -22.00 12.75 -16.31
C GLU A 244 -21.52 13.17 -14.92
N LEU A 245 -21.30 12.24 -14.00
CA LEU A 245 -20.90 12.56 -12.62
C LEU A 245 -19.40 12.81 -12.46
N TRP A 246 -18.59 12.21 -13.32
CA TRP A 246 -17.14 12.08 -13.23
C TRP A 246 -16.73 11.22 -12.03
N VAL A 247 -15.55 10.58 -12.09
CA VAL A 247 -15.05 9.78 -10.97
C VAL A 247 -14.90 10.64 -9.70
N ASP A 248 -14.41 11.88 -9.85
CA ASP A 248 -14.32 12.86 -8.76
C ASP A 248 -15.69 13.18 -8.14
N GLY A 249 -16.73 13.34 -8.95
CA GLY A 249 -18.07 13.63 -8.45
C GLY A 249 -18.68 12.46 -7.68
N LEU A 250 -18.38 11.21 -8.08
CA LEU A 250 -18.72 10.02 -7.29
C LEU A 250 -17.97 10.02 -5.96
N GLY A 251 -16.68 10.37 -5.96
CA GLY A 251 -15.88 10.56 -4.76
C GLY A 251 -16.47 11.62 -3.83
N GLN A 252 -16.90 12.77 -4.37
CA GLN A 252 -17.53 13.84 -3.59
C GLN A 252 -18.86 13.40 -2.96
N ILE A 253 -19.67 12.61 -3.69
CA ILE A 253 -20.91 12.04 -3.14
C ILE A 253 -20.57 11.07 -1.99
N LEU A 254 -19.62 10.15 -2.18
CA LEU A 254 -19.20 9.21 -1.15
C LEU A 254 -18.62 9.91 0.09
N SER A 255 -17.80 10.94 -0.10
CA SER A 255 -17.28 11.76 0.99
C SER A 255 -18.39 12.47 1.75
N ALA A 256 -19.32 13.14 1.06
CA ALA A 256 -20.43 13.85 1.69
C ALA A 256 -21.31 12.88 2.51
N VAL A 257 -21.61 11.71 1.94
CA VAL A 257 -22.39 10.67 2.63
C VAL A 257 -21.62 10.09 3.82
N GLY A 258 -20.32 9.80 3.68
CA GLY A 258 -19.45 9.33 4.76
C GLY A 258 -19.43 10.27 5.96
N VAL A 259 -19.34 11.58 5.71
CA VAL A 259 -19.32 12.62 6.74
C VAL A 259 -20.67 12.74 7.47
N HIS A 260 -21.79 12.65 6.76
CA HIS A 260 -23.11 12.95 7.33
C HIS A 260 -23.89 11.72 7.81
N GLN A 261 -23.51 10.53 7.37
CA GLN A 261 -24.30 9.30 7.51
C GLN A 261 -23.41 8.08 7.74
N SER A 262 -22.24 8.25 8.35
CA SER A 262 -21.38 7.13 8.71
C SER A 262 -22.23 6.04 9.38
N ARG A 263 -22.18 4.82 8.85
CA ARG A 263 -22.88 3.63 9.36
C ARG A 263 -24.41 3.63 9.21
N SER A 264 -25.02 4.52 8.42
CA SER A 264 -26.45 4.43 8.12
C SER A 264 -26.73 3.52 6.91
N GLU A 265 -27.86 2.81 6.92
CA GLU A 265 -28.30 1.97 5.79
C GLU A 265 -28.41 2.75 4.48
N ALA A 266 -28.80 4.02 4.56
CA ALA A 266 -28.88 4.91 3.41
C ALA A 266 -27.47 5.19 2.84
N GLY A 267 -26.49 5.47 3.69
CA GLY A 267 -25.12 5.71 3.25
C GLY A 267 -24.47 4.47 2.65
N GLN A 268 -24.69 3.31 3.26
CA GLN A 268 -24.26 2.02 2.73
C GLN A 268 -24.92 1.69 1.39
N SER A 269 -26.20 2.02 1.23
CA SER A 269 -26.93 1.85 -0.03
C SER A 269 -26.41 2.74 -1.16
N VAL A 270 -26.03 3.98 -0.85
CA VAL A 270 -25.38 4.88 -1.83
C VAL A 270 -24.03 4.30 -2.26
N ALA A 271 -23.19 3.89 -1.31
CA ALA A 271 -21.91 3.26 -1.61
C ALA A 271 -22.08 2.01 -2.48
N GLY A 272 -23.06 1.15 -2.16
CA GLY A 272 -23.32 -0.04 -2.97
C GLY A 272 -23.81 0.25 -4.38
N VAL A 273 -24.67 1.26 -4.57
CA VAL A 273 -25.08 1.68 -5.91
C VAL A 273 -23.90 2.24 -6.71
N ILE A 274 -23.02 3.03 -6.08
CA ILE A 274 -21.82 3.58 -6.74
C ILE A 274 -20.83 2.47 -7.07
N GLY A 275 -20.57 1.52 -6.17
CA GLY A 275 -19.68 0.40 -6.44
C GLY A 275 -20.17 -0.49 -7.59
N SER A 276 -21.46 -0.86 -7.58
CA SER A 276 -22.07 -1.60 -8.70
C SER A 276 -21.99 -0.83 -10.02
N LEU A 277 -22.08 0.51 -9.97
CA LEU A 277 -21.95 1.37 -11.14
C LEU A 277 -20.54 1.30 -11.73
N LEU A 278 -19.51 1.43 -10.88
CA LEU A 278 -18.11 1.38 -11.29
C LEU A 278 -17.74 0.00 -11.86
N ILE A 279 -18.19 -1.08 -11.23
CA ILE A 279 -18.01 -2.45 -11.74
C ILE A 279 -18.64 -2.60 -13.12
N SER A 280 -19.86 -2.11 -13.32
CA SER A 280 -20.57 -2.23 -14.59
C SER A 280 -19.99 -1.35 -15.69
N ALA A 281 -19.52 -0.15 -15.33
CA ALA A 281 -18.97 0.81 -16.28
C ALA A 281 -17.58 0.38 -16.81
N THR A 282 -16.83 -0.38 -16.02
CA THR A 282 -15.52 -0.95 -16.38
C THR A 282 -15.61 -2.37 -16.94
N ALA A 283 -16.79 -2.99 -16.93
CA ALA A 283 -17.00 -4.33 -17.44
C ALA A 283 -16.77 -4.44 -18.95
N ARG A 284 -16.48 -5.67 -19.41
CA ARG A 284 -16.41 -6.00 -20.83
C ARG A 284 -17.79 -5.80 -21.49
N PRO A 285 -17.82 -5.43 -22.79
CA PRO A 285 -19.08 -5.27 -23.51
C PRO A 285 -19.89 -6.58 -23.50
N PRO A 286 -21.20 -6.52 -23.17
CA PRO A 286 -22.05 -7.70 -23.13
C PRO A 286 -22.25 -8.29 -24.51
N ALA A 287 -22.51 -9.59 -24.56
CA ALA A 287 -22.87 -10.27 -25.80
C ALA A 287 -24.14 -9.66 -26.41
N GLY A 288 -24.21 -9.59 -27.74
CA GLY A 288 -25.38 -9.08 -28.47
C GLY A 288 -25.38 -7.57 -28.73
N LEU A 289 -24.32 -6.84 -28.37
CA LEU A 289 -24.08 -5.50 -28.91
C LEU A 289 -23.52 -5.58 -30.34
N ASP A 290 -23.86 -4.62 -31.19
CA ASP A 290 -23.22 -4.50 -32.50
C ASP A 290 -21.72 -4.19 -32.33
N PRO A 291 -20.86 -4.55 -33.30
CA PRO A 291 -19.42 -4.41 -33.16
C PRO A 291 -18.94 -2.99 -32.85
N ARG A 292 -19.64 -1.96 -33.37
CA ARG A 292 -19.28 -0.55 -33.12
C ARG A 292 -19.61 -0.17 -31.68
N THR A 293 -20.81 -0.48 -31.21
CA THR A 293 -21.19 -0.19 -29.82
C THR A 293 -20.36 -0.99 -28.83
N ALA A 294 -20.04 -2.25 -29.13
CA ALA A 294 -19.15 -3.07 -28.32
C ALA A 294 -17.74 -2.44 -28.22
N ALA A 295 -17.17 -1.98 -29.33
CA ALA A 295 -15.88 -1.29 -29.35
C ALA A 295 -15.92 0.03 -28.57
N GLN A 296 -17.01 0.80 -28.68
CA GLN A 296 -17.21 2.03 -27.92
C GLN A 296 -17.27 1.76 -26.41
N VAL A 297 -18.00 0.73 -25.97
CA VAL A 297 -18.08 0.31 -24.57
C VAL A 297 -16.71 -0.13 -24.07
N ALA A 298 -15.98 -0.95 -24.83
CA ALA A 298 -14.64 -1.39 -24.46
C ALA A 298 -13.64 -0.21 -24.33
N SER A 299 -13.66 0.73 -25.27
CA SER A 299 -12.78 1.91 -25.23
C SER A 299 -13.11 2.81 -24.03
N ARG A 300 -14.39 3.03 -23.74
CA ARG A 300 -14.81 3.81 -22.55
C ARG A 300 -14.47 3.11 -21.24
N ALA A 301 -14.61 1.79 -21.18
CA ALA A 301 -14.23 1.01 -20.00
C ALA A 301 -12.72 1.11 -19.73
N ALA A 302 -11.88 1.09 -20.78
CA ALA A 302 -10.44 1.28 -20.65
C ALA A 302 -10.08 2.68 -20.13
N LEU A 303 -10.65 3.73 -20.73
CA LEU A 303 -10.44 5.12 -20.29
C LEU A 303 -10.90 5.34 -18.84
N LEU A 304 -12.07 4.81 -18.48
CA LEU A 304 -12.56 4.88 -17.10
C LEU A 304 -11.64 4.09 -16.14
N GLY A 305 -11.06 2.99 -16.61
CA GLY A 305 -10.05 2.26 -15.85
C GLY A 305 -8.83 3.12 -15.54
N ASP A 306 -8.37 3.92 -16.50
CA ASP A 306 -7.29 4.89 -16.29
C ASP A 306 -7.71 5.98 -15.28
N GLU A 307 -8.90 6.55 -15.44
CA GLU A 307 -9.45 7.56 -14.52
C GLU A 307 -9.60 7.04 -13.08
N LEU A 308 -9.97 5.77 -12.89
CA LEU A 308 -10.08 5.15 -11.57
C LEU A 308 -8.72 4.92 -10.91
N VAL A 309 -7.70 4.57 -11.70
CA VAL A 309 -6.32 4.44 -11.23
C VAL A 309 -5.76 5.79 -10.80
N ASP A 310 -5.99 6.83 -11.59
CA ASP A 310 -5.61 8.21 -11.22
C ASP A 310 -6.38 8.67 -9.97
N PHE A 311 -7.67 8.37 -9.89
CA PHE A 311 -8.49 8.67 -8.72
C PHE A 311 -8.00 7.96 -7.46
N ALA A 312 -7.50 6.73 -7.55
CA ALA A 312 -6.98 6.00 -6.38
C ALA A 312 -5.89 6.82 -5.65
N GLY A 313 -5.02 7.51 -6.39
CA GLY A 313 -4.00 8.41 -5.86
C GLY A 313 -4.49 9.82 -5.51
N ALA A 314 -5.74 10.18 -5.82
CA ALA A 314 -6.26 11.53 -5.63
C ALA A 314 -6.72 11.80 -4.19
N GLU A 315 -6.76 13.07 -3.82
CA GLU A 315 -7.39 13.56 -2.59
C GLU A 315 -8.77 14.13 -2.88
N VAL A 316 -9.78 13.69 -2.12
CA VAL A 316 -11.16 14.16 -2.21
C VAL A 316 -11.52 14.96 -0.96
N THR A 317 -11.81 16.24 -1.15
CA THR A 317 -12.24 17.14 -0.07
C THR A 317 -13.77 17.20 0.03
N SER A 318 -14.32 17.16 1.24
CA SER A 318 -15.76 17.29 1.47
C SER A 318 -16.28 18.68 1.11
N ALA A 319 -17.60 18.79 0.88
CA ALA A 319 -18.26 20.08 0.74
C ALA A 319 -17.98 20.98 1.98
N GLY A 320 -17.25 22.07 1.78
CA GLY A 320 -16.80 22.98 2.85
C GLY A 320 -15.35 22.79 3.34
N GLY A 321 -14.58 21.89 2.73
CA GLY A 321 -13.12 21.76 2.91
C GLY A 321 -12.67 21.29 4.30
N ARG A 322 -13.57 20.71 5.10
CA ARG A 322 -13.29 20.30 6.49
C ARG A 322 -12.77 18.88 6.62
N PHE A 323 -13.07 18.01 5.66
CA PHE A 323 -12.66 16.61 5.66
C PHE A 323 -11.96 16.30 4.34
N ARG A 324 -10.91 15.48 4.41
CA ARG A 324 -10.14 14.97 3.26
C ARG A 324 -10.20 13.44 3.29
N HIS A 325 -10.34 12.83 2.13
CA HIS A 325 -10.37 11.38 1.96
C HIS A 325 -9.45 11.00 0.81
N ALA A 326 -8.80 9.84 0.90
CA ALA A 326 -8.11 9.27 -0.23
C ALA A 326 -9.11 8.70 -1.24
N GLY A 327 -8.82 8.82 -2.53
CA GLY A 327 -9.66 8.20 -3.55
C GLY A 327 -9.64 6.67 -3.46
N TYR A 328 -8.48 6.04 -3.17
CA TYR A 328 -8.40 4.59 -2.94
C TYR A 328 -9.33 4.13 -1.81
N TRP A 329 -9.41 4.92 -0.73
CA TRP A 329 -10.30 4.65 0.40
C TRP A 329 -11.76 4.69 -0.03
N LEU A 330 -12.19 5.75 -0.72
CA LEU A 330 -13.57 5.88 -1.20
C LEU A 330 -13.94 4.79 -2.20
N LEU A 331 -13.00 4.36 -3.03
CA LEU A 331 -13.17 3.21 -3.92
C LEU A 331 -13.40 1.92 -3.13
N GLY A 332 -12.61 1.66 -2.08
CA GLY A 332 -12.82 0.55 -1.15
C GLY A 332 -14.21 0.56 -0.50
N GLN A 333 -14.69 1.75 -0.07
CA GLN A 333 -16.05 1.90 0.46
C GLN A 333 -17.11 1.54 -0.59
N ALA A 334 -16.95 1.99 -1.83
CA ALA A 334 -17.89 1.71 -2.91
C ALA A 334 -17.96 0.22 -3.22
N LEU A 335 -16.81 -0.44 -3.39
CA LEU A 335 -16.72 -1.87 -3.68
C LEU A 335 -17.28 -2.72 -2.54
N THR A 336 -16.93 -2.40 -1.28
CA THR A 336 -17.51 -3.05 -0.10
C THR A 336 -19.04 -2.91 -0.09
N GLY A 337 -19.56 -1.73 -0.41
CA GLY A 337 -20.99 -1.50 -0.53
C GLY A 337 -21.65 -2.36 -1.61
N ALA A 338 -21.00 -2.54 -2.76
CA ALA A 338 -21.53 -3.35 -3.86
C ALA A 338 -21.65 -4.81 -3.45
N ARG A 339 -20.62 -5.34 -2.78
CA ARG A 339 -20.60 -6.72 -2.26
C ARG A 339 -21.68 -6.96 -1.21
N ARG A 340 -21.83 -6.05 -0.24
CA ARG A 340 -22.92 -6.11 0.74
C ARG A 340 -24.31 -5.97 0.10
N GLY A 341 -24.39 -5.24 -1.01
CA GLY A 341 -25.59 -5.12 -1.85
C GLY A 341 -25.91 -6.36 -2.68
N GLY A 342 -25.09 -7.41 -2.63
CA GLY A 342 -25.28 -8.67 -3.37
C GLY A 342 -24.69 -8.68 -4.78
N ASP A 343 -23.93 -7.67 -5.18
CA ASP A 343 -23.22 -7.67 -6.46
C ASP A 343 -22.05 -8.65 -6.38
N SER A 344 -21.99 -9.61 -7.30
CA SER A 344 -20.94 -10.65 -7.36
C SER A 344 -20.03 -10.51 -8.58
N ARG A 345 -20.22 -9.47 -9.40
CA ARG A 345 -19.41 -9.25 -10.62
C ARG A 345 -18.04 -8.72 -10.23
N ALA A 346 -16.98 -9.37 -10.70
CA ALA A 346 -15.60 -8.96 -10.45
C ALA A 346 -15.16 -7.79 -11.35
N LEU A 347 -14.20 -7.01 -10.87
CA LEU A 347 -13.48 -6.05 -11.71
C LEU A 347 -12.65 -6.76 -12.78
N PRO A 348 -12.39 -6.14 -13.95
CA PRO A 348 -11.46 -6.71 -14.92
C PRO A 348 -10.06 -6.88 -14.33
N GLN A 349 -9.48 -8.08 -14.44
CA GLN A 349 -8.18 -8.41 -13.84
C GLN A 349 -7.05 -7.39 -14.11
N PRO A 350 -6.86 -6.86 -15.33
CA PRO A 350 -5.83 -5.85 -15.59
C PRO A 350 -6.10 -4.53 -14.87
N LEU A 351 -7.37 -4.14 -14.71
CA LEU A 351 -7.75 -2.95 -13.95
C LEU A 351 -7.52 -3.19 -12.46
N LEU A 352 -7.93 -4.35 -11.95
CA LEU A 352 -7.75 -4.72 -10.55
C LEU A 352 -6.27 -4.66 -10.15
N THR A 353 -5.39 -5.25 -10.95
CA THR A 353 -3.94 -5.23 -10.73
C THR A 353 -3.42 -3.79 -10.63
N ARG A 354 -3.84 -2.91 -11.56
CA ARG A 354 -3.44 -1.50 -11.55
C ARG A 354 -4.00 -0.71 -10.37
N LEU A 355 -5.22 -1.02 -9.93
CA LEU A 355 -5.82 -0.40 -8.75
C LEU A 355 -5.11 -0.82 -7.47
N VAL A 356 -4.70 -2.10 -7.36
CA VAL A 356 -3.87 -2.59 -6.25
C VAL A 356 -2.55 -1.82 -6.21
N THR A 357 -1.82 -1.77 -7.33
CA THR A 357 -0.53 -1.05 -7.36
C THR A 357 -0.68 0.45 -7.08
N ALA A 358 -1.73 1.09 -7.60
CA ALA A 358 -1.98 2.51 -7.36
C ALA A 358 -2.41 2.81 -5.92
N THR A 359 -3.15 1.89 -5.29
CA THR A 359 -3.50 1.99 -3.86
C THR A 359 -2.24 1.90 -3.01
N ILE A 360 -1.34 0.97 -3.33
CA ILE A 360 -0.04 0.83 -2.67
C ILE A 360 0.79 2.10 -2.82
N ASP A 361 0.91 2.63 -4.04
CA ASP A 361 1.66 3.86 -4.29
C ASP A 361 1.08 5.06 -3.50
N ALA A 362 -0.25 5.13 -3.40
CA ALA A 362 -0.94 6.18 -2.65
C ALA A 362 -0.75 6.04 -1.13
N GLU A 363 -0.79 4.81 -0.59
CA GLU A 363 -0.49 4.54 0.82
C GLU A 363 0.96 4.89 1.17
N VAL A 364 1.92 4.52 0.31
CA VAL A 364 3.33 4.87 0.49
C VAL A 364 3.52 6.40 0.50
N ALA A 365 2.88 7.11 -0.43
CA ALA A 365 2.94 8.58 -0.46
C ALA A 365 2.36 9.20 0.83
N GLU A 366 1.25 8.66 1.34
CA GLU A 366 0.62 9.12 2.58
C GLU A 366 1.54 8.93 3.81
N THR A 367 2.23 7.78 3.91
CA THR A 367 3.18 7.53 5.01
C THR A 367 4.42 8.43 4.97
N ARG A 368 4.81 8.91 3.79
CA ARG A 368 5.97 9.78 3.62
C ARG A 368 5.72 11.21 4.07
N ASP A 369 4.53 11.72 3.80
CA ASP A 369 4.24 13.15 3.99
C ASP A 369 4.07 13.55 5.47
N ASP A 370 4.22 12.60 6.42
CA ASP A 370 4.03 12.81 7.86
C ASP A 370 2.76 13.64 8.15
N ASP A 371 1.68 13.44 7.36
CA ASP A 371 0.42 14.15 7.55
C ASP A 371 -0.25 13.58 8.81
N VAL A 372 0.16 14.11 9.96
CA VAL A 372 -0.29 13.70 11.30
C VAL A 372 -1.82 13.82 11.46
N GLU A 373 -2.50 14.53 10.54
CA GLU A 373 -3.95 14.66 10.51
C GLU A 373 -4.67 13.54 9.75
N ARG A 374 -3.95 12.77 8.92
CA ARG A 374 -4.50 11.71 8.07
C ARG A 374 -4.23 10.33 8.69
N ARG A 375 -5.29 9.59 9.00
CA ARG A 375 -5.24 8.18 9.39
C ARG A 375 -5.64 7.36 8.18
N HIS A 376 -4.71 6.56 7.64
CA HIS A 376 -4.88 5.63 6.52
C HIS A 376 -6.19 5.82 5.74
N GLY A 377 -6.15 6.75 4.78
CA GLY A 377 -7.23 6.97 3.83
C GLY A 377 -8.26 8.03 4.23
N THR A 378 -8.27 8.54 5.47
CA THR A 378 -9.20 9.60 5.92
C THR A 378 -8.60 10.62 6.90
N THR A 379 -9.05 11.88 6.84
CA THR A 379 -8.61 12.96 7.75
C THR A 379 -9.65 13.26 8.84
N LEU A 380 -9.19 13.41 10.09
CA LEU A 380 -9.99 13.85 11.25
C LEU A 380 -10.08 15.38 11.31
N ALA A 381 -11.17 15.92 11.85
CA ALA A 381 -11.35 17.37 12.00
C ALA A 381 -10.23 18.01 12.87
N PRO A 382 -9.89 19.30 12.68
CA PRO A 382 -8.77 20.01 13.35
C PRO A 382 -8.78 20.07 14.89
N ARG A 383 -9.77 19.44 15.55
CA ARG A 383 -9.96 19.46 17.03
C ARG A 383 -10.00 18.08 17.68
N GLY A 384 -9.65 17.01 16.95
CA GLY A 384 -9.29 15.72 17.55
C GLY A 384 -10.39 14.93 18.28
N SER A 385 -11.65 15.38 18.29
CA SER A 385 -12.77 14.61 18.86
C SER A 385 -13.55 13.92 17.74
N ASP A 386 -13.09 12.72 17.35
CA ASP A 386 -13.70 11.67 16.50
C ASP A 386 -14.79 12.07 15.47
N ARG A 387 -14.70 11.61 14.22
CA ARG A 387 -15.02 10.22 13.89
C ARG A 387 -14.32 9.75 12.61
N PHE A 388 -13.72 8.58 12.72
CA PHE A 388 -13.51 7.64 11.61
C PHE A 388 -14.81 7.49 10.80
N ALA A 389 -14.80 7.95 9.56
CA ALA A 389 -15.97 8.01 8.66
C ALA A 389 -16.01 6.79 7.72
N SER A 390 -15.89 5.57 8.26
CA SER A 390 -16.28 4.38 7.49
C SER A 390 -17.80 4.32 7.38
N LEU A 391 -18.29 3.96 6.20
CA LEU A 391 -19.70 3.71 5.97
C LEU A 391 -20.16 2.39 6.60
N PHE A 392 -19.23 1.57 7.05
CA PHE A 392 -19.50 0.23 7.55
C PHE A 392 -18.80 -0.01 8.91
N GLU A 393 -19.29 -1.01 9.64
CA GLU A 393 -18.99 -1.16 11.08
C GLU A 393 -17.63 -1.80 11.39
N ASP A 394 -17.05 -2.53 10.45
CA ASP A 394 -15.80 -3.27 10.66
C ASP A 394 -14.62 -2.48 10.08
N ALA A 395 -13.85 -1.81 10.93
CA ALA A 395 -12.71 -1.00 10.50
C ALA A 395 -11.67 -1.82 9.70
N ASN A 396 -11.58 -3.12 9.94
CA ASN A 396 -10.63 -4.04 9.30
C ASN A 396 -11.17 -4.60 7.98
N THR A 397 -12.47 -4.86 7.89
CA THR A 397 -13.11 -5.37 6.65
C THR A 397 -13.56 -4.24 5.70
N THR A 398 -13.76 -3.03 6.21
CA THR A 398 -14.44 -1.96 5.46
C THR A 398 -13.60 -0.71 5.28
N GLY A 399 -12.43 -0.62 5.93
CA GLY A 399 -11.50 0.48 5.78
C GLY A 399 -10.29 0.15 4.92
N ASP A 400 -9.81 -1.08 4.93
CA ASP A 400 -8.65 -1.44 4.13
C ASP A 400 -9.04 -1.59 2.65
N ALA A 401 -8.78 -0.55 1.86
CA ALA A 401 -9.06 -0.57 0.42
C ALA A 401 -8.24 -1.65 -0.29
N LEU A 402 -7.03 -1.94 0.22
CA LEU A 402 -6.19 -2.99 -0.33
C LEU A 402 -6.83 -4.36 -0.09
N HIS A 403 -7.31 -4.66 1.12
CA HIS A 403 -8.12 -5.86 1.40
C HIS A 403 -9.32 -5.98 0.45
N THR A 404 -10.05 -4.88 0.27
CA THR A 404 -11.23 -4.85 -0.61
C THR A 404 -10.84 -5.19 -2.06
N LEU A 405 -9.68 -4.78 -2.53
CA LEU A 405 -9.19 -5.10 -3.87
C LEU A 405 -8.59 -6.52 -3.93
N LEU A 406 -7.87 -6.98 -2.92
CA LEU A 406 -7.29 -8.33 -2.91
C LEU A 406 -8.36 -9.42 -2.89
N THR A 407 -9.48 -9.19 -2.19
CA THR A 407 -10.64 -10.09 -2.21
C THR A 407 -11.31 -10.19 -3.59
N GLU A 408 -11.09 -9.24 -4.50
CA GLU A 408 -11.60 -9.27 -5.88
C GLU A 408 -10.81 -10.17 -6.83
N VAL A 409 -9.57 -10.54 -6.47
CA VAL A 409 -8.65 -11.29 -7.34
C VAL A 409 -9.18 -12.71 -7.65
N GLY A 410 -10.19 -13.16 -6.89
CA GLY A 410 -10.86 -14.45 -7.09
C GLY A 410 -9.97 -15.63 -6.69
N GLY A 411 -10.37 -16.83 -7.11
CA GLY A 411 -9.68 -18.09 -6.77
C GLY A 411 -8.71 -18.60 -7.83
N ASP A 412 -8.53 -17.89 -8.95
CA ASP A 412 -7.66 -18.33 -10.05
C ASP A 412 -6.18 -18.05 -9.73
N THR A 413 -5.36 -19.09 -9.68
CA THR A 413 -3.94 -18.99 -9.33
C THR A 413 -3.18 -18.04 -10.27
N ALA A 414 -3.45 -18.07 -11.58
CA ALA A 414 -2.78 -17.20 -12.53
C ALA A 414 -3.10 -15.71 -12.28
N SER A 415 -4.36 -15.39 -11.98
CA SER A 415 -4.80 -14.05 -11.60
C SER A 415 -4.16 -13.58 -10.29
N ARG A 416 -4.06 -14.47 -9.28
CA ARG A 416 -3.38 -14.18 -8.00
C ARG A 416 -1.90 -13.89 -8.19
N LEU A 417 -1.18 -14.73 -8.94
CA LEU A 417 0.23 -14.53 -9.26
C LEU A 417 0.47 -13.25 -10.08
N GLN A 418 -0.43 -12.92 -11.01
CA GLN A 418 -0.35 -11.67 -11.77
C GLN A 418 -0.41 -10.43 -10.87
N VAL A 419 -1.27 -10.45 -9.84
CA VAL A 419 -1.37 -9.35 -8.88
C VAL A 419 -0.15 -9.30 -7.98
N LEU A 420 0.26 -10.44 -7.41
CA LEU A 420 1.42 -10.53 -6.51
C LEU A 420 2.73 -10.07 -7.18
N SER A 421 2.92 -10.38 -8.46
CA SER A 421 4.13 -10.03 -9.21
C SER A 421 4.10 -8.63 -9.84
N ALA A 422 3.01 -7.87 -9.68
CA ALA A 422 2.90 -6.55 -10.28
C ALA A 422 3.83 -5.56 -9.58
N ALA A 423 4.66 -4.85 -10.36
CA ALA A 423 5.57 -3.83 -9.84
C ALA A 423 4.81 -2.57 -9.39
N THR A 424 5.19 -2.02 -8.25
CA THR A 424 4.72 -0.72 -7.75
C THR A 424 5.31 0.44 -8.56
N GLY A 425 4.66 1.61 -8.56
CA GLY A 425 5.02 2.74 -9.42
C GLY A 425 6.10 3.66 -8.86
N GLN A 426 6.27 3.71 -7.53
CA GLN A 426 7.17 4.67 -6.84
C GLN A 426 8.61 4.12 -6.64
N ASP A 427 9.62 4.93 -6.96
CA ASP A 427 11.06 4.58 -6.75
C ASP A 427 11.55 4.79 -5.29
N VAL A 428 10.63 5.17 -4.39
CA VAL A 428 10.94 5.59 -3.00
C VAL A 428 11.28 4.39 -2.12
N ILE A 429 10.53 3.30 -2.27
CA ILE A 429 10.75 2.06 -1.53
C ILE A 429 11.27 1.02 -2.51
N ARG A 430 12.45 0.47 -2.23
CA ARG A 430 13.13 -0.49 -3.11
C ARG A 430 13.24 -1.85 -2.46
N SER A 431 13.22 -2.89 -3.30
CA SER A 431 13.51 -4.27 -2.90
C SER A 431 14.97 -4.39 -2.44
N ALA A 432 15.29 -5.58 -1.92
CA ALA A 432 16.64 -6.00 -1.56
C ALA A 432 17.71 -5.68 -2.60
N ASP A 433 17.34 -5.83 -3.87
CA ASP A 433 18.25 -5.69 -5.01
C ASP A 433 18.32 -4.25 -5.54
N GLY A 434 17.61 -3.32 -4.88
CA GLY A 434 17.47 -1.94 -5.36
C GLY A 434 16.47 -1.77 -6.50
N GLU A 435 15.67 -2.81 -6.82
CA GLU A 435 14.57 -2.76 -7.78
C GLU A 435 13.29 -2.20 -7.15
N ARG A 436 12.24 -2.02 -7.96
CA ARG A 436 10.91 -1.65 -7.44
C ARG A 436 10.28 -2.84 -6.73
N LEU A 437 9.60 -2.57 -5.64
CA LEU A 437 8.82 -3.59 -4.95
C LEU A 437 7.70 -4.10 -5.86
N ASP A 438 7.46 -5.40 -5.83
CA ASP A 438 6.17 -5.92 -6.25
C ASP A 438 5.13 -5.87 -5.14
N VAL A 439 3.88 -6.19 -5.48
CA VAL A 439 2.77 -6.25 -4.54
C VAL A 439 3.06 -7.23 -3.40
N ALA A 440 3.65 -8.39 -3.69
CA ALA A 440 3.93 -9.40 -2.67
C ALA A 440 4.93 -8.90 -1.62
N GLU A 441 6.06 -8.34 -2.07
CA GLU A 441 7.07 -7.73 -1.19
C GLU A 441 6.48 -6.56 -0.39
N TYR A 442 5.68 -5.70 -1.04
CA TYR A 442 5.01 -4.60 -0.33
C TYR A 442 4.03 -5.10 0.74
N LEU A 443 3.21 -6.11 0.44
CA LEU A 443 2.25 -6.65 1.40
C LEU A 443 2.96 -7.26 2.61
N VAL A 444 4.09 -7.94 2.40
CA VAL A 444 4.95 -8.45 3.50
C VAL A 444 5.48 -7.29 4.33
N ARG A 445 6.04 -6.24 3.71
CA ARG A 445 6.51 -5.04 4.43
C ARG A 445 5.40 -4.33 5.19
N ARG A 446 4.25 -4.12 4.55
CA ARG A 446 3.06 -3.48 5.15
C ARG A 446 2.57 -4.29 6.35
N TRP A 447 2.51 -5.61 6.21
CA TRP A 447 2.12 -6.53 7.27
C TRP A 447 3.05 -6.42 8.47
N ILE A 448 4.35 -6.48 8.21
CA ILE A 448 5.39 -6.42 9.23
C ILE A 448 5.30 -5.02 9.88
N ALA A 449 5.47 -3.92 9.14
CA ALA A 449 5.53 -2.57 9.69
C ALA A 449 4.28 -2.13 10.49
N TYR A 450 3.07 -2.35 9.96
CA TYR A 450 1.83 -1.86 10.58
C TYR A 450 1.49 -2.59 11.89
N ALA A 451 1.86 -3.86 11.98
CA ALA A 451 1.60 -4.67 13.16
C ALA A 451 2.61 -4.40 14.31
N ALA A 452 3.73 -3.73 14.03
CA ALA A 452 4.74 -3.32 15.00
C ALA A 452 4.53 -1.92 15.62
N GLU A 453 3.71 -1.07 15.01
CA GLU A 453 3.41 0.28 15.53
C GLU A 453 2.16 0.32 16.44
N SER A 454 1.25 -0.66 16.34
CA SER A 454 -0.12 -0.54 16.83
C SER A 454 -0.42 -1.16 18.22
N SER A 455 0.52 -1.89 18.83
CA SER A 455 0.18 -2.83 19.92
C SER A 455 0.05 -2.26 21.34
N ALA A 456 0.32 -0.97 21.59
CA ALA A 456 0.20 -0.42 22.96
C ALA A 456 -1.15 0.25 23.26
N SER A 457 -1.92 0.68 22.24
CA SER A 457 -3.12 1.51 22.45
C SER A 457 -4.35 1.15 21.62
N THR A 458 -4.23 0.29 20.61
CA THR A 458 -5.32 0.03 19.63
C THR A 458 -5.27 -1.42 19.11
N PRO A 459 -5.67 -2.42 19.92
CA PRO A 459 -5.68 -3.84 19.53
C PRO A 459 -6.66 -4.18 18.39
N ASP A 460 -7.52 -3.24 17.99
CA ASP A 460 -8.53 -3.44 16.94
C ASP A 460 -8.01 -3.21 15.51
N LEU A 461 -6.72 -2.89 15.31
CA LEU A 461 -6.13 -2.60 13.99
C LEU A 461 -5.44 -3.82 13.34
N ARG A 462 -5.99 -5.03 13.50
CA ARG A 462 -5.56 -6.18 12.67
C ARG A 462 -6.08 -5.99 11.25
N LEU A 463 -5.21 -5.62 10.30
CA LEU A 463 -5.60 -5.54 8.89
C LEU A 463 -6.08 -6.91 8.39
N ALA A 464 -7.24 -6.96 7.75
CA ALA A 464 -7.77 -8.19 7.11
C ALA A 464 -6.88 -8.67 5.95
N THR A 465 -6.04 -7.77 5.42
CA THR A 465 -4.99 -8.05 4.43
C THR A 465 -4.02 -9.15 4.87
N ASN A 466 -3.93 -9.47 6.16
CA ASN A 466 -3.10 -10.58 6.65
C ASN A 466 -3.61 -11.93 6.17
N ASP A 467 -4.92 -12.15 6.28
CA ASP A 467 -5.56 -13.40 5.83
C ASP A 467 -5.53 -13.48 4.30
N ASP A 468 -5.71 -12.34 3.62
CA ASP A 468 -5.57 -12.27 2.16
C ASP A 468 -4.14 -12.56 1.71
N LEU A 469 -3.12 -12.00 2.37
CA LEU A 469 -1.73 -12.26 2.05
C LEU A 469 -1.45 -13.77 2.18
N LEU A 470 -1.91 -14.41 3.25
CA LEU A 470 -1.77 -15.85 3.42
C LEU A 470 -2.50 -16.65 2.35
N ASP A 471 -3.74 -16.29 2.00
CA ASP A 471 -4.51 -16.97 0.95
C ASP A 471 -3.86 -16.80 -0.44
N LEU A 472 -3.39 -15.60 -0.74
CA LEU A 472 -2.69 -15.28 -1.98
C LEU A 472 -1.36 -16.02 -2.06
N LEU A 473 -0.54 -16.00 -1.00
CA LEU A 473 0.75 -16.72 -0.97
C LEU A 473 0.56 -18.24 -1.02
N ARG A 474 -0.44 -18.80 -0.33
CA ARG A 474 -0.78 -20.24 -0.42
C ARG A 474 -1.10 -20.66 -1.85
N SER A 475 -1.71 -19.78 -2.65
CA SER A 475 -1.99 -20.11 -4.05
C SER A 475 -0.73 -20.26 -4.90
N SER A 476 0.41 -19.71 -4.47
CA SER A 476 1.71 -19.92 -5.10
C SER A 476 2.40 -21.22 -4.66
N THR A 477 1.95 -21.85 -3.58
CA THR A 477 2.45 -23.15 -3.11
C THR A 477 1.96 -24.27 -4.05
N GLY A 478 2.86 -25.16 -4.46
CA GLY A 478 2.55 -26.26 -5.39
C GLY A 478 2.35 -25.85 -6.87
N ASP A 479 2.38 -24.56 -7.21
CA ASP A 479 2.46 -24.11 -8.60
C ASP A 479 3.91 -24.17 -9.10
N GLY A 480 4.19 -25.07 -10.04
CA GLY A 480 5.51 -25.26 -10.62
C GLY A 480 5.91 -24.23 -11.68
N SER A 481 5.21 -23.11 -11.82
CA SER A 481 5.53 -22.05 -12.78
C SER A 481 6.68 -21.14 -12.32
N GLU A 482 7.41 -20.58 -13.28
CA GLU A 482 8.50 -19.62 -13.03
C GLU A 482 8.03 -18.37 -12.28
N ALA A 483 6.80 -17.93 -12.53
CA ALA A 483 6.19 -16.78 -11.85
C ALA A 483 5.96 -17.06 -10.35
N ALA A 484 5.42 -18.24 -10.01
CA ALA A 484 5.24 -18.65 -8.61
C ALA A 484 6.58 -18.78 -7.88
N ALA A 485 7.58 -19.39 -8.50
CA ALA A 485 8.93 -19.50 -7.95
C ALA A 485 9.57 -18.12 -7.69
N THR A 486 9.40 -17.18 -8.63
CA THR A 486 9.91 -15.80 -8.51
C THR A 486 9.25 -15.06 -7.35
N VAL A 487 7.92 -15.10 -7.25
CA VAL A 487 7.18 -14.46 -6.13
C VAL A 487 7.65 -15.04 -4.79
N ARG A 488 7.75 -16.36 -4.67
CA ARG A 488 8.22 -17.02 -3.44
C ARG A 488 9.64 -16.60 -3.06
N SER A 489 10.56 -16.51 -4.03
CA SER A 489 11.92 -16.02 -3.77
C SER A 489 11.92 -14.59 -3.22
N ARG A 490 11.17 -13.69 -3.85
CA ARG A 490 11.10 -12.27 -3.44
C ARG A 490 10.49 -12.11 -2.06
N VAL A 491 9.41 -12.83 -1.78
CA VAL A 491 8.77 -12.87 -0.45
C VAL A 491 9.74 -13.37 0.62
N MET A 492 10.44 -14.49 0.39
CA MET A 492 11.42 -15.00 1.36
C MET A 492 12.57 -14.02 1.61
N THR A 493 13.09 -13.38 0.55
CA THR A 493 14.10 -12.32 0.69
C THR A 493 13.56 -11.16 1.52
N GLU A 494 12.33 -10.73 1.26
CA GLU A 494 11.70 -9.60 1.94
C GLU A 494 11.44 -9.87 3.43
N ILE A 495 10.95 -11.08 3.76
CA ILE A 495 10.81 -11.54 5.14
C ILE A 495 12.17 -11.45 5.83
N ALA A 496 13.22 -12.03 5.24
CA ALA A 496 14.55 -12.03 5.84
C ALA A 496 15.07 -10.61 6.13
N GLN A 497 14.86 -9.67 5.21
CA GLN A 497 15.27 -8.27 5.40
C GLN A 497 14.46 -7.53 6.45
N THR A 498 13.14 -7.70 6.41
CA THR A 498 12.28 -6.98 7.33
C THR A 498 12.42 -7.54 8.74
N SER A 499 12.55 -8.86 8.92
CA SER A 499 12.87 -9.49 10.21
C SER A 499 14.20 -8.99 10.78
N ALA A 500 15.25 -8.88 9.94
CA ALA A 500 16.54 -8.36 10.39
C ALA A 500 16.45 -6.88 10.85
N SER A 501 15.67 -6.07 10.13
CA SER A 501 15.45 -4.65 10.46
C SER A 501 14.63 -4.50 11.75
N ALA A 502 13.53 -5.24 11.86
CA ALA A 502 12.65 -5.33 13.03
C ALA A 502 13.40 -5.65 14.33
N ARG A 503 14.36 -6.58 14.25
CA ARG A 503 15.14 -7.07 15.41
C ARG A 503 16.23 -6.10 15.87
N SER A 504 16.48 -5.01 15.13
CA SER A 504 17.41 -3.97 15.57
C SER A 504 16.94 -3.23 16.85
N GLU A 505 15.63 -3.24 17.14
CA GLU A 505 15.04 -2.55 18.30
C GLU A 505 14.29 -3.52 19.27
N PRO A 506 14.60 -3.51 20.59
CA PRO A 506 14.00 -4.44 21.56
C PRO A 506 12.48 -4.33 21.76
N SER A 507 11.91 -3.12 21.72
CA SER A 507 10.46 -2.87 21.84
C SER A 507 9.63 -3.43 20.68
N THR A 508 10.34 -3.66 19.59
CA THR A 508 9.82 -3.82 18.24
C THR A 508 9.86 -5.32 17.89
N ALA A 509 10.95 -6.01 18.24
CA ALA A 509 11.14 -7.46 18.04
C ALA A 509 10.00 -8.37 18.55
N ARG A 510 9.48 -8.14 19.76
CA ARG A 510 8.41 -9.01 20.33
C ARG A 510 7.07 -8.89 19.59
N GLN A 511 6.80 -7.71 19.04
CA GLN A 511 5.58 -7.46 18.25
C GLN A 511 5.71 -8.09 16.86
N PHE A 512 6.91 -8.03 16.29
CA PHE A 512 7.21 -8.60 14.99
C PHE A 512 7.07 -10.13 14.95
N GLU A 513 7.59 -10.85 15.94
CA GLU A 513 7.55 -12.32 15.97
C GLU A 513 6.15 -12.91 16.16
N THR A 514 5.24 -12.22 16.87
CA THR A 514 3.84 -12.66 17.01
C THR A 514 3.10 -12.62 15.67
N ASN A 515 3.50 -11.69 14.79
CA ASN A 515 2.89 -11.53 13.48
C ASN A 515 3.56 -12.47 12.48
N GLU A 516 4.89 -12.48 12.36
CA GLU A 516 5.65 -13.35 11.43
C GLU A 516 5.29 -14.85 11.50
N GLY A 517 4.89 -15.35 12.68
CA GLY A 517 4.52 -16.75 12.90
C GLY A 517 3.42 -17.29 11.97
N ALA A 518 2.61 -16.44 11.32
CA ALA A 518 1.63 -16.91 10.33
C ALA A 518 2.25 -17.27 8.96
N LEU A 519 3.38 -16.64 8.59
CA LEU A 519 4.12 -16.93 7.35
C LEU A 519 5.16 -18.04 7.54
N GLU A 520 5.66 -18.26 8.75
CA GLU A 520 6.72 -19.24 9.02
C GLU A 520 6.41 -20.65 8.46
N PRO A 521 5.21 -21.23 8.64
CA PRO A 521 4.92 -22.56 8.10
C PRO A 521 4.97 -22.60 6.57
N LEU A 522 4.55 -21.52 5.89
CA LEU A 522 4.63 -21.42 4.43
C LEU A 522 6.07 -21.35 3.94
N VAL A 523 6.92 -20.60 4.64
CA VAL A 523 8.34 -20.51 4.31
C VAL A 523 9.03 -21.86 4.53
N VAL A 524 8.72 -22.57 5.62
CA VAL A 524 9.23 -23.92 5.88
C VAL A 524 8.81 -24.89 4.77
N GLU A 525 7.54 -24.86 4.36
CA GLU A 525 7.03 -25.65 3.24
C GLU A 525 7.80 -25.34 1.94
N TRP A 526 7.99 -24.06 1.60
CA TRP A 526 8.74 -23.67 0.40
C TRP A 526 10.21 -24.11 0.46
N LEU A 527 10.87 -24.01 1.61
CA LEU A 527 12.24 -24.50 1.82
C LEU A 527 12.37 -26.02 1.61
N HIS A 528 11.30 -26.78 1.91
CA HIS A 528 11.22 -28.22 1.61
C HIS A 528 10.93 -28.52 0.14
N GLU A 529 10.21 -27.65 -0.56
CA GLU A 529 9.94 -27.77 -2.00
C GLU A 529 11.17 -27.40 -2.85
N MET A 530 11.99 -26.44 -2.41
CA MET A 530 13.12 -25.91 -3.19
C MET A 530 14.48 -26.62 -2.95
N ARG A 531 14.45 -27.92 -2.68
CA ARG A 531 15.63 -28.70 -2.25
C ARG A 531 16.77 -28.67 -3.27
N ALA A 532 16.49 -28.67 -4.57
CA ALA A 532 17.54 -28.66 -5.60
C ALA A 532 18.20 -27.28 -5.68
N SER A 533 17.41 -26.22 -5.58
CA SER A 533 17.88 -24.83 -5.51
C SER A 533 18.75 -24.57 -4.30
N VAL A 534 18.35 -25.02 -3.11
CA VAL A 534 19.16 -24.89 -1.89
C VAL A 534 20.53 -25.56 -2.06
N LEU A 535 20.56 -26.78 -2.60
CA LEU A 535 21.82 -27.47 -2.87
C LEU A 535 22.69 -26.74 -3.87
N ALA A 536 22.10 -26.23 -4.96
CA ALA A 536 22.81 -25.47 -5.97
C ALA A 536 23.42 -24.19 -5.36
N THR A 537 22.68 -23.48 -4.50
CA THR A 537 23.16 -22.31 -3.77
C THR A 537 24.30 -22.64 -2.81
N ILE A 538 24.23 -23.76 -2.07
CA ILE A 538 25.29 -24.19 -1.15
C ILE A 538 26.55 -24.64 -1.91
N ALA A 539 26.37 -25.28 -3.06
CA ALA A 539 27.47 -25.77 -3.90
C ALA A 539 28.12 -24.67 -4.76
N ALA A 540 27.42 -23.55 -4.98
CA ALA A 540 27.93 -22.45 -5.80
C ALA A 540 29.18 -21.82 -5.16
N PRO A 541 30.25 -21.55 -5.93
CA PRO A 541 31.34 -20.71 -5.46
C PRO A 541 30.79 -19.32 -5.12
N SER A 542 31.34 -18.66 -4.10
CA SER A 542 30.93 -17.35 -3.59
C SER A 542 30.94 -16.18 -4.60
N CYS A 543 31.24 -16.43 -5.88
CA CYS A 543 31.22 -15.48 -6.99
C CYS A 543 30.38 -15.94 -8.21
N GLY A 544 29.64 -17.04 -8.12
CA GLY A 544 28.86 -17.61 -9.23
C GLY A 544 27.43 -17.99 -8.82
N ALA A 545 26.71 -17.06 -8.20
CA ALA A 545 25.30 -17.27 -7.86
C ALA A 545 24.48 -17.60 -9.12
N PRO A 546 23.44 -18.45 -9.02
CA PRO A 546 22.54 -18.68 -10.13
C PRO A 546 21.92 -17.33 -10.55
N VAL A 547 21.95 -17.03 -11.85
CA VAL A 547 21.37 -15.80 -12.39
C VAL A 547 19.87 -15.99 -12.50
N GLY A 548 19.09 -15.30 -11.67
CA GLY A 548 17.63 -15.32 -11.70
C GLY A 548 17.00 -15.64 -10.34
N ARG A 549 15.69 -15.41 -10.23
CA ARG A 549 14.87 -15.65 -9.03
C ARG A 549 14.14 -17.00 -9.03
N ALA A 550 14.30 -17.76 -10.11
CA ALA A 550 13.73 -19.09 -10.31
C ALA A 550 14.69 -19.97 -11.13
N MET A 551 14.62 -21.28 -10.91
CA MET A 551 15.42 -22.29 -11.62
C MET A 551 14.54 -23.50 -11.94
N GLU A 552 14.73 -24.10 -13.12
CA GLU A 552 14.04 -25.34 -13.48
C GLU A 552 14.55 -26.50 -12.62
N GLY A 553 13.67 -27.06 -11.79
CA GLY A 553 13.89 -28.21 -10.94
C GLY A 553 13.14 -29.46 -11.42
N PRO A 554 13.28 -30.60 -10.72
CA PRO A 554 12.69 -31.87 -11.12
C PRO A 554 11.15 -31.90 -11.09
N GLU A 555 10.50 -31.05 -10.29
CA GLU A 555 9.04 -31.01 -10.13
C GLU A 555 8.41 -29.70 -10.68
N GLY A 556 9.22 -28.84 -11.31
CA GLY A 556 8.82 -27.51 -11.77
C GLY A 556 9.88 -26.46 -11.46
N PHE A 557 9.54 -25.18 -11.61
CA PHE A 557 10.44 -24.10 -11.22
C PHE A 557 10.53 -23.99 -9.69
N GLU A 558 11.75 -23.98 -9.17
CA GLU A 558 12.07 -23.75 -7.77
C GLU A 558 12.53 -22.29 -7.55
N PRO A 559 12.16 -21.64 -6.43
CA PRO A 559 12.71 -20.33 -6.04
C PRO A 559 14.24 -20.36 -5.96
N VAL A 560 14.92 -19.23 -6.19
CA VAL A 560 16.39 -19.14 -6.07
C VAL A 560 16.76 -18.02 -5.11
N LEU A 561 17.52 -18.38 -4.06
CA LEU A 561 18.08 -17.43 -3.09
C LEU A 561 19.61 -17.51 -3.13
N THR A 562 20.28 -16.37 -2.93
CA THR A 562 21.72 -16.34 -2.65
C THR A 562 22.01 -17.01 -1.30
N ALA A 563 23.26 -17.44 -1.07
CA ALA A 563 23.64 -18.05 0.20
C ALA A 563 23.40 -17.11 1.41
N GLY A 564 23.56 -15.79 1.20
CA GLY A 564 23.26 -14.77 2.20
C GLY A 564 21.76 -14.63 2.49
N GLU A 565 20.92 -14.55 1.46
CA GLU A 565 19.46 -14.49 1.62
C GLU A 565 18.91 -15.77 2.26
N LEU A 566 19.42 -16.94 1.84
CA LEU A 566 19.03 -18.23 2.41
C LEU A 566 19.44 -18.33 3.89
N ALA A 567 20.65 -17.89 4.25
CA ALA A 567 21.07 -17.86 5.65
C ALA A 567 20.23 -16.88 6.48
N ALA A 568 19.86 -15.72 5.90
CA ALA A 568 19.06 -14.72 6.56
C ALA A 568 17.62 -15.19 6.82
N ILE A 569 16.96 -15.85 5.85
CA ILE A 569 15.61 -16.40 6.06
C ILE A 569 15.61 -17.54 7.08
N VAL A 570 16.60 -18.44 7.03
CA VAL A 570 16.73 -19.51 8.04
C VAL A 570 17.02 -18.94 9.42
N GLY A 571 17.83 -17.87 9.49
CA GLY A 571 18.07 -17.10 10.71
C GLY A 571 16.81 -16.41 11.22
N ALA A 572 15.93 -15.94 10.32
CA ALA A 572 14.63 -15.40 10.68
C ALA A 572 13.79 -16.46 11.40
N LEU A 573 13.70 -17.67 10.85
CA LEU A 573 12.96 -18.80 11.45
C LEU A 573 13.56 -19.32 12.77
N ALA A 574 14.84 -19.05 13.05
CA ALA A 574 15.55 -19.62 14.20
C ALA A 574 15.41 -18.80 15.49
N VAL A 575 15.25 -17.49 15.40
CA VAL A 575 15.14 -16.61 16.58
C VAL A 575 13.67 -16.57 17.03
N GLY A 576 13.41 -16.60 18.33
CA GLY A 576 12.06 -16.55 18.88
C GLY A 576 11.91 -15.64 20.10
N THR A 577 10.69 -15.57 20.62
CA THR A 577 10.21 -14.56 21.61
C THR A 577 10.83 -14.61 23.00
N ASP A 578 11.69 -15.59 23.29
CA ASP A 578 12.22 -15.78 24.64
C ASP A 578 13.39 -14.82 24.92
N ILE A 579 13.09 -13.68 25.56
CA ILE A 579 14.09 -12.69 25.99
C ILE A 579 14.73 -13.09 27.34
N SER A 580 14.92 -14.38 27.58
CA SER A 580 15.57 -14.87 28.79
C SER A 580 17.04 -14.41 28.85
N SER A 581 17.62 -14.39 30.04
CA SER A 581 18.98 -13.88 30.28
C SER A 581 20.09 -14.89 29.98
N GLY A 582 19.81 -15.94 29.21
CA GLY A 582 20.73 -17.05 28.93
C GLY A 582 20.59 -17.58 27.50
N SER A 583 21.17 -18.75 27.22
CA SER A 583 21.12 -19.35 25.88
C SER A 583 19.69 -19.67 25.43
N GLN A 584 19.34 -19.26 24.22
CA GLN A 584 18.07 -19.50 23.56
C GLN A 584 18.07 -20.81 22.76
N ALA A 585 16.93 -21.50 22.79
CA ALA A 585 16.63 -22.57 21.85
C ALA A 585 16.09 -21.99 20.52
N PRO A 586 16.33 -22.64 19.37
CA PRO A 586 15.73 -22.26 18.11
C PRO A 586 14.21 -22.25 18.20
N ALA A 587 13.56 -21.32 17.51
CA ALA A 587 12.11 -21.26 17.42
C ALA A 587 11.51 -22.47 16.69
N GLY A 588 10.20 -22.67 16.86
CA GLY A 588 9.48 -23.86 16.38
C GLY A 588 9.61 -24.10 14.88
N ALA A 589 9.52 -23.05 14.06
CA ALA A 589 9.62 -23.17 12.60
C ALA A 589 10.99 -23.66 12.13
N HIS A 590 12.07 -23.21 12.76
CA HIS A 590 13.40 -23.74 12.48
C HIS A 590 13.55 -25.20 12.91
N GLN A 591 13.01 -25.57 14.08
CA GLN A 591 13.00 -26.95 14.53
C GLN A 591 12.25 -27.84 13.54
N GLU A 592 11.07 -27.40 13.08
CA GLU A 592 10.27 -28.10 12.08
C GLU A 592 11.03 -28.29 10.75
N LEU A 593 11.70 -27.25 10.25
CA LEU A 593 12.53 -27.31 9.05
C LEU A 593 13.64 -28.36 9.17
N VAL A 594 14.39 -28.34 10.29
CA VAL A 594 15.50 -29.27 10.52
C VAL A 594 14.98 -30.70 10.72
N GLU A 595 13.94 -30.89 11.54
CA GLU A 595 13.33 -32.20 11.80
C GLU A 595 12.72 -32.80 10.54
N GLY A 596 12.06 -32.00 9.70
CA GLY A 596 11.50 -32.42 8.42
C GLY A 596 12.57 -32.94 7.45
N GLU A 597 13.71 -32.25 7.33
CA GLU A 597 14.83 -32.73 6.49
C GLU A 597 15.52 -33.97 7.08
N VAL A 598 15.67 -34.04 8.41
CA VAL A 598 16.19 -35.25 9.09
C VAL A 598 15.26 -36.44 8.88
N ALA A 599 13.94 -36.25 8.99
CA ALA A 599 12.94 -37.29 8.73
C ALA A 599 13.01 -37.77 7.27
N ALA A 600 13.11 -36.85 6.31
CA ALA A 600 13.28 -37.18 4.89
C ALA A 600 14.60 -37.94 4.64
N ALA A 601 15.69 -37.58 5.32
CA ALA A 601 16.96 -38.30 5.24
C ALA A 601 16.84 -39.73 5.80
N ARG A 602 16.15 -39.92 6.93
CA ARG A 602 15.88 -41.25 7.50
C ARG A 602 15.08 -42.13 6.55
N GLU A 603 14.06 -41.58 5.91
CA GLU A 603 13.22 -42.31 4.95
C GLU A 603 14.03 -42.74 3.72
N ARG A 604 14.85 -41.83 3.16
CA ARG A 604 15.77 -42.15 2.05
C ARG A 604 16.80 -43.21 2.44
N ALA A 605 17.41 -43.09 3.62
CA ALA A 605 18.34 -44.10 4.13
C ALA A 605 17.67 -45.47 4.29
N ALA A 606 16.43 -45.52 4.76
CA ALA A 606 15.66 -46.76 4.86
C ALA A 606 15.36 -47.39 3.49
N ARG A 607 15.23 -46.58 2.44
CA ARG A 607 15.14 -47.03 1.04
C ARG A 607 16.49 -47.37 0.39
N GLY A 608 17.62 -47.15 1.08
CA GLY A 608 18.96 -47.35 0.53
C GLY A 608 19.42 -46.26 -0.45
N GLU A 609 18.76 -45.10 -0.44
CA GLU A 609 19.10 -43.95 -1.28
C GLU A 609 20.25 -43.13 -0.66
N ALA A 610 20.96 -42.35 -1.49
CA ALA A 610 21.98 -41.42 -1.00
C ALA A 610 21.34 -40.31 -0.16
N VAL A 611 21.95 -40.01 0.99
CA VAL A 611 21.48 -38.98 1.93
C VAL A 611 22.37 -37.74 1.97
N ASP A 612 23.51 -37.76 1.27
CA ASP A 612 24.55 -36.72 1.29
C ASP A 612 23.97 -35.31 1.13
N ASP A 613 23.04 -35.14 0.19
CA ASP A 613 22.33 -33.89 -0.08
C ASP A 613 21.48 -33.39 1.11
N ALA A 614 20.75 -34.29 1.77
CA ALA A 614 19.95 -33.93 2.93
C ALA A 614 20.83 -33.55 4.12
N LEU A 615 21.98 -34.22 4.30
CA LEU A 615 22.96 -33.87 5.33
C LEU A 615 23.55 -32.46 5.11
N ILE A 616 23.88 -32.12 3.85
CA ILE A 616 24.39 -30.79 3.51
C ILE A 616 23.36 -29.70 3.85
N ARG A 617 22.08 -29.91 3.52
CA ARG A 617 21.01 -28.95 3.84
C ARG A 617 20.80 -28.78 5.34
N VAL A 618 20.68 -29.88 6.10
CA VAL A 618 20.51 -29.82 7.56
C VAL A 618 21.69 -29.09 8.21
N ALA A 619 22.92 -29.41 7.81
CA ALA A 619 24.11 -28.74 8.32
C ALA A 619 24.12 -27.24 8.01
N PHE A 620 23.68 -26.84 6.82
CA PHE A 620 23.58 -25.43 6.46
C PHE A 620 22.50 -24.72 7.29
N TYR A 621 21.31 -25.33 7.41
CA TYR A 621 20.20 -24.75 8.17
C TYR A 621 20.58 -24.55 9.63
N GLU A 622 21.10 -25.59 10.31
CA GLU A 622 21.53 -25.49 11.70
C GLU A 622 22.60 -24.41 11.89
N ARG A 623 23.59 -24.33 10.99
CA ARG A 623 24.66 -23.33 11.06
C ARG A 623 24.11 -21.90 10.91
N ALA A 624 23.22 -21.69 9.95
CA ALA A 624 22.59 -20.39 9.72
C ALA A 624 21.70 -19.96 10.90
N GLY A 625 20.90 -20.88 11.44
CA GLY A 625 20.07 -20.63 12.62
C GLY A 625 20.91 -20.34 13.87
N SER A 626 21.96 -21.12 14.10
CA SER A 626 22.92 -20.90 15.18
C SER A 626 23.62 -19.54 15.07
N ALA A 627 23.95 -19.09 13.86
CA ALA A 627 24.57 -17.78 13.64
C ALA A 627 23.63 -16.63 14.00
N ALA A 628 22.34 -16.75 13.67
CA ALA A 628 21.34 -15.75 14.03
C ALA A 628 21.11 -15.67 15.54
N LEU A 629 21.00 -16.83 16.23
CA LEU A 629 20.90 -16.88 17.69
C LEU A 629 22.12 -16.27 18.37
N LEU A 630 23.32 -16.52 17.84
CA LEU A 630 24.55 -15.94 18.37
C LEU A 630 24.63 -14.43 18.14
N GLY A 631 24.16 -13.94 16.98
CA GLY A 631 24.03 -12.52 16.69
C GLY A 631 23.07 -11.82 17.66
N GLU A 632 21.96 -12.47 18.00
CA GLU A 632 20.99 -11.98 18.99
C GLU A 632 21.59 -11.94 20.41
N ALA A 633 22.29 -13.00 20.82
CA ALA A 633 23.01 -13.03 22.09
C ALA A 633 24.07 -11.92 22.19
N ALA A 634 24.83 -11.68 21.11
CA ALA A 634 25.80 -10.59 21.06
C ALA A 634 25.14 -9.20 21.16
N ARG A 635 23.95 -9.03 20.56
CA ARG A 635 23.15 -7.82 20.66
C ARG A 635 22.65 -7.59 22.09
N GLN A 636 22.12 -8.63 22.74
CA GLN A 636 21.70 -8.60 24.13
C GLN A 636 22.86 -8.25 25.05
N ASP A 637 24.04 -8.84 24.82
CA ASP A 637 25.25 -8.47 25.56
C ASP A 637 25.61 -6.99 25.37
N GLY A 638 25.47 -6.45 24.15
CA GLY A 638 25.69 -5.03 23.86
C GLY A 638 24.67 -4.08 24.52
N LEU A 639 23.41 -4.51 24.65
CA LEU A 639 22.37 -3.78 25.39
C LEU A 639 22.63 -3.82 26.90
N ASN A 640 22.97 -4.99 27.44
CA ASN A 640 23.37 -5.15 28.85
C ASN A 640 24.56 -4.25 29.19
N GLN A 641 25.55 -4.18 28.30
CA GLN A 641 26.69 -3.28 28.46
C GLN A 641 26.26 -1.80 28.49
N ARG A 642 25.36 -1.38 27.59
CA ARG A 642 24.83 0.00 27.58
C ARG A 642 24.05 0.33 28.85
N LEU A 643 23.16 -0.54 29.30
CA LEU A 643 22.42 -0.37 30.55
C LEU A 643 23.34 -0.22 31.77
N LEU A 644 24.40 -1.05 31.85
CA LEU A 644 25.38 -0.95 32.93
C LEU A 644 26.20 0.35 32.85
N ARG A 645 26.51 0.83 31.64
CA ARG A 645 27.16 2.14 31.43
C ARG A 645 26.24 3.26 31.90
N ASP A 646 24.99 3.27 31.47
CA ASP A 646 24.01 4.31 31.84
C ASP A 646 23.72 4.30 33.35
N ALA A 647 23.64 3.11 33.96
CA ALA A 647 23.52 2.99 35.42
C ALA A 647 24.76 3.51 36.16
N ALA A 648 25.96 3.29 35.63
CA ALA A 648 27.20 3.84 36.19
C ALA A 648 27.26 5.37 36.06
N GLU A 649 26.85 5.93 34.92
CA GLU A 649 26.70 7.39 34.73
C GLU A 649 25.66 7.96 35.70
N GLY A 650 24.49 7.34 35.81
CA GLY A 650 23.43 7.76 36.73
C GLY A 650 23.85 7.69 38.20
N LYS A 651 24.59 6.64 38.59
CA LYS A 651 25.22 6.52 39.91
C LYS A 651 26.19 7.67 40.15
N ASN A 652 27.09 7.96 39.21
CA ASN A 652 28.10 9.02 39.33
C ASN A 652 27.46 10.41 39.39
N ALA A 653 26.40 10.66 38.62
CA ALA A 653 25.59 11.87 38.71
C ALA A 653 24.89 12.00 40.08
N LEU A 654 24.31 10.92 40.61
CA LEU A 654 23.69 10.90 41.95
C LEU A 654 24.72 11.17 43.05
N VAL A 655 25.92 10.59 42.94
CA VAL A 655 27.04 10.84 43.85
C VAL A 655 27.45 12.32 43.78
N ALA A 656 27.59 12.88 42.57
CA ALA A 656 27.91 14.29 42.35
C ALA A 656 26.88 15.23 43.01
N VAL A 657 25.58 14.94 42.86
CA VAL A 657 24.48 15.68 43.53
C VAL A 657 24.61 15.62 45.05
N ARG A 658 24.93 14.45 45.61
CA ARG A 658 25.10 14.27 47.07
C ARG A 658 26.33 14.99 47.62
N THR A 659 27.39 15.14 46.83
CA THR A 659 28.59 15.90 47.21
C THR A 659 28.45 17.42 47.10
N GLY A 660 27.33 17.92 46.56
CA GLY A 660 27.02 19.35 46.47
C GLY A 660 27.53 20.03 45.19
N PRO A 661 27.51 21.38 45.13
CA PRO A 661 27.71 22.15 43.89
C PRO A 661 29.07 21.91 43.22
N GLY A 662 30.12 21.69 44.01
CA GLY A 662 31.47 21.40 43.50
C GLY A 662 31.54 20.05 42.77
N GLY A 663 30.98 18.99 43.37
CA GLY A 663 30.92 17.67 42.73
C GLY A 663 30.06 17.67 41.46
N LEU A 664 29.01 18.48 41.41
CA LEU A 664 28.19 18.66 40.21
C LEU A 664 28.96 19.36 39.07
N LEU A 665 29.76 20.39 39.41
CA LEU A 665 30.64 21.09 38.49
C LEU A 665 31.75 20.18 37.93
N ASP A 666 32.32 19.32 38.77
CA ASP A 666 33.34 18.37 38.35
C ASP A 666 32.76 17.28 37.44
N ALA A 667 31.56 16.78 37.73
CA ALA A 667 30.84 15.85 36.86
C ALA A 667 30.49 16.49 35.50
N LEU A 668 30.00 17.73 35.49
CA LEU A 668 29.74 18.49 34.25
C LEU A 668 31.02 18.72 33.46
N ARG A 669 32.13 19.06 34.12
CA ARG A 669 33.43 19.21 33.48
C ARG A 669 33.91 17.89 32.88
N ALA A 670 33.74 16.76 33.57
CA ALA A 670 34.06 15.44 33.02
C ALA A 670 33.24 15.13 31.77
N ILE A 671 31.92 15.31 31.80
CA ILE A 671 31.07 15.12 30.61
C ILE A 671 31.52 16.01 29.45
N LEU A 672 31.83 17.30 29.71
CA LEU A 672 32.25 18.24 28.68
C LEU A 672 33.65 17.98 28.11
N THR A 673 34.53 17.31 28.85
CA THR A 673 35.94 17.08 28.45
C THR A 673 36.18 15.68 27.91
N THR A 674 35.58 14.66 28.50
CA THR A 674 35.78 13.24 28.14
C THR A 674 34.52 12.57 27.59
N GLY A 675 33.35 13.23 27.66
CA GLY A 675 32.08 12.67 27.20
C GLY A 675 31.43 11.66 28.17
N THR A 676 32.01 11.46 29.36
CA THR A 676 31.58 10.42 30.32
C THR A 676 32.00 10.80 31.75
N THR A 677 31.17 10.48 32.75
CA THR A 677 31.57 10.56 34.17
C THR A 677 32.15 9.25 34.69
N ARG A 678 32.11 8.17 33.90
CA ARG A 678 32.68 6.86 34.27
C ARG A 678 34.19 6.91 34.32
N GLY A 679 34.77 6.24 35.31
CA GLY A 679 36.21 5.99 35.42
C GLY A 679 36.58 4.54 35.11
N ALA A 680 37.89 4.26 35.03
CA ALA A 680 38.42 2.92 34.76
C ALA A 680 37.92 1.83 35.75
N GLY A 681 37.61 2.22 36.99
CA GLY A 681 36.99 1.32 37.97
C GLY A 681 35.53 0.96 37.64
N ASP A 682 34.76 1.88 37.06
CA ASP A 682 33.41 1.61 36.57
C ASP A 682 33.46 0.68 35.37
N ASP A 683 34.40 0.89 34.44
CA ASP A 683 34.58 0.03 33.26
C ASP A 683 35.03 -1.39 33.63
N LEU A 684 35.86 -1.56 34.66
CA LEU A 684 36.18 -2.88 35.22
C LEU A 684 34.94 -3.54 35.84
N VAL A 685 34.14 -2.82 36.61
CA VAL A 685 32.91 -3.36 37.22
C VAL A 685 31.89 -3.74 36.15
N ILE A 686 31.70 -2.90 35.11
CA ILE A 686 30.86 -3.22 33.95
C ILE A 686 31.38 -4.48 33.25
N SER A 687 32.69 -4.60 33.06
CA SER A 687 33.32 -5.78 32.45
C SER A 687 33.21 -7.03 33.32
N LEU A 688 33.13 -6.92 34.65
CA LEU A 688 32.94 -8.08 35.53
C LEU A 688 31.47 -8.48 35.68
N LEU A 689 30.53 -7.53 35.62
CA LEU A 689 29.11 -7.76 35.85
C LEU A 689 28.30 -8.07 34.60
N ARG A 690 28.79 -7.72 33.40
CA ARG A 690 28.11 -8.05 32.15
C ARG A 690 28.08 -9.57 31.95
N SER A 691 26.87 -10.11 31.77
CA SER A 691 26.61 -11.50 31.42
C SER A 691 27.33 -11.89 30.11
N ASP A 692 27.71 -13.15 29.97
CA ASP A 692 28.42 -13.68 28.79
C ASP A 692 27.45 -14.51 27.92
N VAL A 693 26.34 -13.89 27.54
CA VAL A 693 25.22 -14.58 26.88
C VAL A 693 25.67 -15.13 25.53
N SER A 694 26.54 -14.42 24.81
CA SER A 694 27.12 -14.89 23.55
C SER A 694 27.99 -16.13 23.69
N ALA A 695 28.83 -16.24 24.73
CA ALA A 695 29.61 -17.46 24.97
C ALA A 695 28.74 -18.65 25.42
N GLU A 696 27.70 -18.40 26.23
CA GLU A 696 26.72 -19.41 26.61
C GLU A 696 25.94 -19.91 25.38
N GLN A 697 25.50 -19.00 24.52
CA GLN A 697 24.82 -19.34 23.27
C GLN A 697 25.73 -20.13 22.31
N ALA A 698 26.99 -19.73 22.15
CA ALA A 698 27.95 -20.45 21.32
C ALA A 698 28.17 -21.89 21.82
N ALA A 699 28.24 -22.09 23.15
CA ALA A 699 28.37 -23.43 23.72
C ALA A 699 27.10 -24.28 23.50
N ALA A 700 25.91 -23.68 23.62
CA ALA A 700 24.65 -24.35 23.35
C ALA A 700 24.51 -24.73 21.85
N ASN A 701 24.96 -23.85 20.95
CA ASN A 701 25.02 -24.11 19.52
C ASN A 701 25.99 -25.26 19.19
N GLU A 702 27.21 -25.24 19.74
CA GLU A 702 28.22 -26.30 19.56
C GLU A 702 27.69 -27.67 20.02
N GLU A 703 27.00 -27.73 21.16
CA GLU A 703 26.40 -28.96 21.65
C GLU A 703 25.29 -29.47 20.71
N ARG A 704 24.45 -28.57 20.18
CA ARG A 704 23.38 -28.93 19.24
C ARG A 704 23.93 -29.39 17.90
N GLU A 705 24.90 -28.68 17.31
CA GLU A 705 25.60 -29.09 16.08
C GLU A 705 26.21 -30.49 16.25
N ALA A 706 26.84 -30.78 17.40
CA ALA A 706 27.41 -32.09 17.70
C ALA A 706 26.34 -33.20 17.79
N ARG A 707 25.18 -32.91 18.41
CA ARG A 707 24.06 -33.88 18.48
C ARG A 707 23.49 -34.19 17.10
N ILE A 708 23.20 -33.18 16.29
CA ILE A 708 22.65 -33.35 14.94
C ILE A 708 23.66 -34.07 14.04
N SER A 709 24.93 -33.67 14.08
CA SER A 709 26.00 -34.33 13.32
C SER A 709 26.16 -35.81 13.70
N ALA A 710 26.13 -36.14 14.99
CA ALA A 710 26.18 -37.53 15.47
C ALA A 710 24.95 -38.34 15.05
N GLU A 711 23.78 -37.72 14.99
CA GLU A 711 22.56 -38.36 14.51
C GLU A 711 22.63 -38.65 13.01
N LEU A 712 23.01 -37.66 12.21
CA LEU A 712 23.16 -37.81 10.76
C LEU A 712 24.26 -38.82 10.39
N ALA A 713 25.36 -38.88 11.15
CA ALA A 713 26.42 -39.85 10.94
C ALA A 713 25.94 -41.32 11.09
N ARG A 714 24.85 -41.57 11.84
CA ARG A 714 24.24 -42.91 11.94
C ARG A 714 23.48 -43.33 10.69
N LEU A 715 23.06 -42.37 9.86
CA LEU A 715 22.32 -42.63 8.62
C LEU A 715 23.23 -43.01 7.46
N LEU A 716 24.51 -42.65 7.53
CA LEU A 716 25.52 -43.06 6.55
C LEU A 716 25.96 -44.50 6.84
N THR A 717 25.48 -45.46 6.03
CA THR A 717 25.88 -46.88 6.14
C THR A 717 27.10 -47.19 5.26
N GLY A 718 27.96 -48.12 5.70
CA GLY A 718 29.14 -48.59 4.94
C GLY A 718 30.43 -47.77 5.17
N PRO A 719 31.44 -47.82 4.26
CA PRO A 719 32.76 -47.18 4.46
C PRO A 719 32.73 -45.64 4.48
N ARG A 720 31.56 -45.02 4.23
CA ARG A 720 31.29 -43.58 4.36
C ARG A 720 30.90 -43.19 5.80
N GLY A 721 31.68 -43.64 6.79
CA GLY A 721 31.39 -43.44 8.21
C GLY A 721 31.49 -41.98 8.70
N PRO A 722 31.77 -41.72 10.00
CA PRO A 722 31.73 -40.37 10.60
C PRO A 722 32.65 -39.34 9.92
N ALA A 723 33.75 -39.78 9.30
CA ALA A 723 34.63 -38.90 8.53
C ALA A 723 33.95 -38.29 7.28
N SER A 724 32.97 -38.98 6.69
CA SER A 724 32.17 -38.47 5.57
C SER A 724 31.14 -37.44 6.04
N ALA A 725 30.53 -37.63 7.21
CA ALA A 725 29.63 -36.64 7.82
C ALA A 725 30.36 -35.31 8.12
N SER A 726 31.56 -35.36 8.70
CA SER A 726 32.37 -34.16 8.95
C SER A 726 32.78 -33.44 7.65
N ALA A 727 33.08 -34.17 6.58
CA ALA A 727 33.40 -33.59 5.28
C ALA A 727 32.19 -32.89 4.64
N LEU A 728 30.99 -33.49 4.74
CA LEU A 728 29.74 -32.89 4.26
C LEU A 728 29.35 -31.66 5.09
N TRP A 729 29.52 -31.72 6.41
CA TRP A 729 29.32 -30.57 7.30
C TRP A 729 30.23 -29.40 6.95
N ALA A 730 31.48 -29.68 6.58
CA ALA A 730 32.43 -28.68 6.15
C ALA A 730 32.06 -28.04 4.80
N ILE A 731 31.31 -28.71 3.93
CA ILE A 731 30.78 -28.11 2.70
C ILE A 731 29.69 -27.10 3.05
N ALA A 732 28.70 -27.51 3.86
CA ALA A 732 27.63 -26.62 4.32
C ALA A 732 28.18 -25.40 5.09
N SER A 733 29.19 -25.61 5.94
CA SER A 733 29.82 -24.57 6.75
C SER A 733 30.56 -23.50 5.93
N ARG A 734 30.94 -23.77 4.68
CA ARG A 734 31.57 -22.78 3.80
C ARG A 734 30.57 -21.80 3.19
N ALA A 735 29.33 -22.24 3.00
CA ALA A 735 28.26 -21.42 2.44
C ALA A 735 27.50 -20.64 3.53
N ALA A 736 27.47 -21.16 4.76
CA ALA A 736 26.81 -20.52 5.91
C ALA A 736 27.70 -19.45 6.58
N PRO A 737 27.10 -18.55 7.40
CA PRO A 737 27.85 -17.54 8.14
C PRO A 737 28.93 -18.12 9.06
N VAL A 738 30.06 -17.43 9.17
CA VAL A 738 31.15 -17.79 10.09
C VAL A 738 30.74 -17.43 11.52
N MET A 739 30.89 -18.38 12.44
CA MET A 739 30.59 -18.18 13.86
C MET A 739 31.87 -18.36 14.70
N PRO A 740 32.11 -17.49 15.69
CA PRO A 740 33.15 -17.73 16.68
C PRO A 740 32.75 -18.90 17.59
N THR A 741 33.75 -19.62 18.07
CA THR A 741 33.58 -20.71 19.04
C THR A 741 33.39 -20.17 20.46
N SER A 742 32.81 -20.99 21.34
CA SER A 742 32.63 -20.65 22.74
C SER A 742 33.97 -20.36 23.44
N ASP A 743 35.04 -21.04 23.04
CA ASP A 743 36.40 -20.81 23.56
C ASP A 743 37.02 -19.50 23.06
N GLU A 744 36.81 -19.13 21.80
CA GLU A 744 37.24 -17.84 21.24
C GLU A 744 36.53 -16.68 21.95
N LEU A 745 35.21 -16.78 22.19
CA LEU A 745 34.45 -15.76 22.91
C LEU A 745 34.90 -15.65 24.37
N ARG A 746 35.09 -16.77 25.09
CA ARG A 746 35.63 -16.77 26.45
C ARG A 746 37.07 -16.24 26.51
N ALA A 747 37.88 -16.47 25.48
CA ALA A 747 39.23 -15.93 25.40
C ALA A 747 39.21 -14.40 25.21
N ALA A 748 38.37 -13.91 24.29
CA ALA A 748 38.15 -12.48 24.08
C ALA A 748 37.62 -11.80 25.36
N ARG A 749 36.70 -12.45 26.07
CA ARG A 749 36.16 -11.96 27.35
C ARG A 749 37.22 -11.85 28.44
N ARG A 750 38.09 -12.86 28.55
CA ARG A 750 39.23 -12.83 29.49
C ARG A 750 40.24 -11.73 29.14
N ALA A 751 40.44 -11.44 27.86
CA ALA A 751 41.27 -10.33 27.43
C ALA A 751 40.63 -8.98 27.80
N GLU A 752 39.34 -8.77 27.52
CA GLU A 752 38.60 -7.54 27.91
C GLU A 752 38.69 -7.26 29.42
N VAL A 753 38.44 -8.27 30.26
CA VAL A 753 38.52 -8.12 31.72
C VAL A 753 39.95 -7.82 32.18
N ARG A 754 40.96 -8.43 31.54
CA ARG A 754 42.38 -8.18 31.86
C ARG A 754 42.75 -6.74 31.52
N ASP A 755 42.39 -6.27 30.33
CA ASP A 755 42.70 -4.92 29.85
C ASP A 755 42.00 -3.85 30.73
N ALA A 756 40.74 -4.10 31.11
CA ALA A 756 40.00 -3.24 32.03
C ALA A 756 40.65 -3.24 33.44
N ALA A 757 41.12 -4.39 33.92
CA ALA A 757 41.80 -4.50 35.20
C ALA A 757 43.17 -3.80 35.20
N GLU A 758 43.94 -3.94 34.13
CA GLU A 758 45.24 -3.27 33.96
C GLU A 758 45.06 -1.75 33.90
N THR A 759 44.05 -1.27 33.18
CA THR A 759 43.71 0.16 33.10
C THR A 759 43.29 0.71 34.47
N ALA A 760 42.41 -0.01 35.19
CA ALA A 760 41.97 0.38 36.53
C ALA A 760 43.12 0.37 37.55
N PHE A 761 44.01 -0.62 37.47
CA PHE A 761 45.16 -0.76 38.35
C PHE A 761 46.19 0.35 38.11
N THR A 762 46.57 0.58 36.85
CA THR A 762 47.53 1.62 36.46
C THR A 762 47.05 3.00 36.90
N ARG A 763 45.76 3.30 36.72
CA ARG A 763 45.18 4.56 37.16
C ARG A 763 45.16 4.68 38.68
N ARG A 764 44.82 3.62 39.42
CA ARG A 764 44.82 3.63 40.90
C ARG A 764 46.21 3.80 41.50
N VAL A 765 47.23 3.23 40.86
CA VAL A 765 48.65 3.44 41.23
C VAL A 765 49.06 4.89 40.96
N THR A 766 48.66 5.45 39.82
CA THR A 766 48.98 6.83 39.44
C THR A 766 48.27 7.85 40.36
N GLU A 767 46.97 7.66 40.63
CA GLU A 767 46.17 8.49 41.55
C GLU A 767 46.61 8.32 43.01
N GLY A 768 47.02 7.12 43.40
CA GLY A 768 47.60 6.82 44.72
C GLY A 768 48.95 7.50 44.94
N LEU A 769 49.78 7.60 43.91
CA LEU A 769 51.05 8.33 43.93
C LEU A 769 50.85 9.85 43.96
N SER A 770 49.91 10.40 43.18
CA SER A 770 49.58 11.83 43.22
C SER A 770 48.91 12.26 44.53
N SER A 771 48.04 11.41 45.11
CA SER A 771 47.47 11.65 46.45
C SER A 771 48.51 11.61 47.58
N LEU A 772 49.61 10.88 47.40
CA LEU A 772 50.72 10.82 48.35
C LEU A 772 51.64 12.05 48.20
N LEU A 773 51.76 12.58 46.98
CA LEU A 773 52.47 13.82 46.67
C LEU A 773 51.71 15.07 47.15
N ASP A 774 50.37 15.10 47.05
CA ASP A 774 49.53 16.21 47.53
C ASP A 774 49.39 16.28 49.06
N ARG A 775 49.70 15.20 49.79
CA ARG A 775 49.68 15.16 51.27
C ARG A 775 50.98 15.61 51.93
N LEU A 776 52.00 15.97 51.15
CA LEU A 776 53.19 16.62 51.67
C LEU A 776 52.92 18.12 51.85
N PRO A 777 53.14 18.71 53.04
CA PRO A 777 52.86 20.13 53.25
C PRO A 777 53.82 20.96 52.38
N THR A 778 53.25 21.78 51.50
CA THR A 778 53.94 22.81 50.73
C THR A 778 54.58 23.82 51.68
N ARG A 779 55.87 23.64 51.97
CA ARG A 779 56.76 24.74 52.34
C ARG A 779 57.55 25.14 51.11
N GLY A 780 57.31 26.35 50.66
CA GLY A 780 57.86 26.92 49.44
C GLY A 780 59.37 26.83 49.37
N ARG A 781 59.86 26.67 48.14
CA ARG A 781 61.16 27.18 47.74
C ARG A 781 61.04 27.73 46.33
N ASP A 782 61.34 29.01 46.28
CA ASP A 782 61.75 29.77 45.12
C ASP A 782 62.73 29.00 44.23
N GLY A 783 62.64 29.31 42.93
CA GLY A 783 63.76 29.36 42.01
C GLY A 783 64.68 28.15 41.96
N LEU A 784 64.35 27.17 41.10
CA LEU A 784 65.39 26.40 40.45
C LEU A 784 65.71 27.07 39.12
N GLU A 785 66.72 27.93 39.19
CA GLU A 785 67.53 28.37 38.07
C GLU A 785 67.88 27.17 37.19
N ILE A 786 67.61 27.29 35.89
CA ILE A 786 68.19 26.44 34.87
C ILE A 786 69.69 26.70 34.92
N ALA A 787 70.43 25.73 35.45
CA ALA A 787 71.88 25.74 35.42
C ALA A 787 72.34 25.69 33.95
N GLU A 788 72.77 26.82 33.43
CA GLU A 788 73.65 26.87 32.27
C GLU A 788 74.94 26.10 32.58
N GLY A 789 75.23 25.09 31.76
CA GLY A 789 76.57 24.55 31.56
C GLY A 789 76.89 23.24 32.28
N ARG A 790 76.92 22.14 31.51
CA ARG A 790 78.16 21.51 31.03
C ARG A 790 77.88 20.24 30.25
N ASP A 791 78.58 20.08 29.14
CA ASP A 791 78.73 18.87 28.34
C ASP A 791 78.83 17.61 29.21
N GLY A 792 77.72 16.90 29.39
CA GLY A 792 77.66 15.59 30.01
C GLY A 792 77.34 14.56 28.92
N PRO A 793 78.30 13.75 28.45
CA PRO A 793 78.02 12.76 27.42
C PRO A 793 77.08 11.69 27.96
N LEU A 794 76.00 11.39 27.22
CA LEU A 794 75.23 10.15 27.37
C LEU A 794 76.21 8.99 27.13
N ARG A 795 76.78 8.43 28.20
CA ARG A 795 77.91 7.49 28.14
C ARG A 795 77.57 6.25 27.32
N GLU A 796 76.33 5.80 27.42
CA GLU A 796 75.75 4.67 26.69
C GLU A 796 75.75 4.95 25.18
N PHE A 797 75.49 6.19 24.76
CA PHE A 797 75.55 6.60 23.36
C PHE A 797 76.98 6.79 22.85
N GLU A 798 77.88 7.32 23.68
CA GLU A 798 79.27 7.55 23.26
C GLU A 798 80.10 6.27 23.17
N ALA A 799 79.75 5.24 23.93
CA ALA A 799 80.35 3.91 23.86
C ALA A 799 80.06 3.17 22.55
N LEU A 800 79.08 3.61 21.77
CA LEU A 800 78.67 2.95 20.53
C LEU A 800 79.64 3.24 19.36
N PRO A 801 79.79 2.29 18.43
CA PRO A 801 80.50 2.53 17.18
C PRO A 801 79.89 3.68 16.37
N ARG A 802 80.75 4.43 15.67
CA ARG A 802 80.31 5.52 14.78
C ARG A 802 79.70 4.95 13.49
N GLY A 803 78.51 5.44 13.15
CA GLY A 803 77.86 5.18 11.87
C GLY A 803 78.45 6.00 10.72
N LYS A 804 77.77 5.99 9.58
CA LYS A 804 78.20 6.70 8.35
C LYS A 804 78.31 8.21 8.55
N ASN A 805 77.38 8.81 9.30
CA ASN A 805 77.32 10.23 9.63
C ASN A 805 77.89 10.51 11.04
N LYS A 806 78.50 11.70 11.26
CA LYS A 806 79.20 12.03 12.51
C LYS A 806 78.31 12.03 13.77
N TRP A 807 77.02 12.33 13.61
CA TRP A 807 75.99 12.36 14.66
C TRP A 807 75.20 11.05 14.80
N VAL A 808 75.58 10.02 14.03
CA VAL A 808 74.95 8.70 14.05
C VAL A 808 75.85 7.69 14.77
N ARG A 809 75.24 6.86 15.60
CA ARG A 809 75.82 5.66 16.20
C ARG A 809 75.10 4.43 15.71
N VAL A 810 75.75 3.27 15.78
CA VAL A 810 75.15 2.02 15.29
C VAL A 810 75.24 0.92 16.33
N VAL A 811 74.22 0.08 16.36
CA VAL A 811 74.17 -1.18 17.11
C VAL A 811 74.06 -2.35 16.12
N PRO A 812 74.53 -3.56 16.49
CA PRO A 812 74.63 -4.67 15.54
C PRO A 812 73.29 -5.34 15.21
N THR A 813 72.28 -5.23 16.08
CA THR A 813 70.98 -5.91 15.95
C THR A 813 69.83 -5.02 16.42
N GLU A 814 68.60 -5.36 16.02
CA GLU A 814 67.38 -4.69 16.51
C GLU A 814 67.19 -4.93 18.01
N ASP A 815 67.44 -6.13 18.52
CA ASP A 815 67.37 -6.39 19.97
C ASP A 815 68.29 -5.46 20.79
N ALA A 816 69.50 -5.19 20.27
CA ALA A 816 70.44 -4.28 20.91
C ALA A 816 69.95 -2.81 20.89
N ILE A 817 69.11 -2.42 19.93
CA ILE A 817 68.53 -1.07 19.92
C ILE A 817 67.38 -0.95 20.91
N LEU A 818 66.57 -1.99 21.07
CA LEU A 818 65.50 -2.02 22.05
C LEU A 818 66.06 -2.05 23.48
N GLU A 819 67.11 -2.83 23.72
CA GLU A 819 67.82 -2.89 25.01
C GLU A 819 68.48 -1.54 25.34
N LEU A 820 69.11 -0.90 24.35
CA LEU A 820 69.66 0.44 24.52
C LEU A 820 68.58 1.47 24.84
N HIS A 821 67.45 1.43 24.13
CA HIS A 821 66.32 2.31 24.39
C HIS A 821 65.81 2.14 25.83
N ALA A 822 65.54 0.91 26.26
CA ALA A 822 65.11 0.61 27.62
C ALA A 822 66.13 1.10 28.67
N THR A 823 67.44 0.99 28.36
CA THR A 823 68.51 1.47 29.25
C THR A 823 68.51 2.99 29.38
N ILE A 824 68.41 3.72 28.27
CA ILE A 824 68.49 5.20 28.30
C ILE A 824 67.19 5.86 28.77
N THR A 825 66.05 5.16 28.75
CA THR A 825 64.75 5.67 29.19
C THR A 825 64.32 5.18 30.57
N LYS A 826 65.18 4.42 31.28
CA LYS A 826 64.86 3.76 32.56
C LYS A 826 64.25 4.70 33.62
N ASP A 827 64.65 5.96 33.63
CA ASP A 827 64.16 7.00 34.56
C ASP A 827 63.49 8.19 33.83
N ALA A 828 63.12 8.00 32.55
CA ALA A 828 62.52 9.05 31.73
C ALA A 828 60.99 9.06 31.87
N VAL A 829 60.39 10.24 31.74
CA VAL A 829 58.93 10.44 31.73
C VAL A 829 58.45 10.77 30.32
N VAL A 830 57.21 10.42 29.98
CA VAL A 830 56.63 10.78 28.67
C VAL A 830 56.58 12.31 28.52
N ASP A 831 57.02 12.82 27.37
CA ASP A 831 56.92 14.24 26.99
C ASP A 831 55.51 14.52 26.46
N PRO A 832 54.62 15.17 27.24
CA PRO A 832 53.23 15.39 26.83
C PRO A 832 53.09 16.40 25.68
N ASP A 833 54.13 17.22 25.44
CA ASP A 833 54.08 18.30 24.45
C ASP A 833 54.48 17.83 23.04
N ARG A 834 54.92 16.56 22.88
CA ARG A 834 55.32 15.99 21.58
C ARG A 834 54.91 14.52 21.42
N CYS A 835 53.67 14.31 21.00
CA CYS A 835 53.23 13.05 20.39
C CYS A 835 53.20 13.19 18.86
N TYR A 836 53.88 12.30 18.14
CA TYR A 836 53.62 12.02 16.72
C TYR A 836 52.96 10.65 16.60
N ASP A 837 52.14 10.46 15.56
CA ASP A 837 51.24 9.31 15.33
C ASP A 837 51.89 7.91 15.43
N THR A 838 53.21 7.80 15.46
CA THR A 838 53.92 6.51 15.51
C THR A 838 55.09 6.44 16.49
N SER A 839 55.34 7.46 17.32
CA SER A 839 56.41 7.42 18.33
C SER A 839 56.19 8.39 19.50
N PHE A 840 56.31 7.89 20.73
CA PHE A 840 56.30 8.71 21.95
C PHE A 840 57.71 9.26 22.24
N TRP A 841 57.78 10.51 22.68
CA TRP A 841 59.01 11.10 23.21
C TRP A 841 59.05 10.94 24.73
N MET A 842 60.23 10.68 25.27
CA MET A 842 60.49 10.61 26.71
C MET A 842 61.57 11.61 27.10
N ILE A 843 61.34 12.38 28.17
CA ILE A 843 62.30 13.32 28.76
C ILE A 843 62.98 12.64 29.94
N ARG A 844 64.31 12.59 29.90
CA ARG A 844 65.14 12.17 31.04
C ARG A 844 65.29 13.30 32.08
N PRO A 845 65.67 12.98 33.33
CA PRO A 845 65.93 13.99 34.37
C PRO A 845 67.03 14.99 34.01
N ASP A 846 67.94 14.63 33.10
CA ASP A 846 69.01 15.49 32.57
C ASP A 846 68.55 16.37 31.39
N GLY A 847 67.26 16.34 31.04
CA GLY A 847 66.65 17.13 29.98
C GLY A 847 66.86 16.58 28.57
N ILE A 848 67.53 15.43 28.41
CA ILE A 848 67.66 14.77 27.10
C ILE A 848 66.33 14.13 26.74
N ARG A 849 65.85 14.43 25.52
CA ARG A 849 64.65 13.81 24.95
C ARG A 849 65.04 12.62 24.08
N VAL A 850 64.32 11.52 24.24
CA VAL A 850 64.56 10.23 23.59
C VAL A 850 63.29 9.77 22.91
N SER A 851 63.37 9.30 21.67
CA SER A 851 62.25 8.65 20.99
C SER A 851 62.73 7.41 20.27
N LEU A 852 61.88 6.38 20.21
CA LEU A 852 62.09 5.17 19.42
C LEU A 852 61.07 5.12 18.28
N ARG A 853 61.56 4.88 17.07
CA ARG A 853 60.74 4.54 15.91
C ARG A 853 61.07 3.12 15.48
N ILE A 854 60.06 2.26 15.45
CA ILE A 854 60.22 0.85 15.07
C ILE A 854 60.51 0.74 13.57
N GLU A 855 59.91 1.61 12.75
CA GLU A 855 60.12 1.67 11.31
C GLU A 855 60.76 3.02 10.92
N SER A 856 61.83 2.98 10.12
CA SER A 856 62.52 4.16 9.62
C SER A 856 63.07 3.93 8.21
N ASP A 857 63.12 4.98 7.40
CA ASP A 857 63.77 5.03 6.07
C ASP A 857 65.25 4.59 6.07
N SER A 858 65.84 4.43 7.27
CA SER A 858 67.19 3.92 7.47
C SER A 858 67.28 2.38 7.47
N GLY A 859 66.14 1.67 7.34
CA GLY A 859 66.08 0.21 7.20
C GLY A 859 65.90 -0.59 8.50
N GLY A 860 65.30 -0.01 9.54
CA GLY A 860 65.00 -0.68 10.81
C GLY A 860 64.79 0.29 11.98
N ALA A 861 64.63 -0.27 13.19
CA ALA A 861 64.37 0.51 14.40
C ALA A 861 65.46 1.57 14.67
N THR A 862 65.04 2.74 15.16
CA THR A 862 65.86 3.95 15.29
C THR A 862 65.57 4.70 16.58
N ILE A 863 66.61 5.04 17.33
CA ILE A 863 66.53 5.97 18.47
C ILE A 863 66.91 7.38 18.01
N GLU A 864 66.07 8.35 18.29
CA GLU A 864 66.37 9.78 18.17
C GLU A 864 66.63 10.39 19.54
N LEU A 865 67.71 11.17 19.65
CA LEU A 865 68.10 11.90 20.85
C LEU A 865 68.14 13.40 20.56
N GLU A 866 67.50 14.20 21.39
CA GLU A 866 67.57 15.66 21.37
C GLU A 866 68.09 16.15 22.72
N PHE A 867 69.26 16.77 22.72
CA PHE A 867 69.91 17.28 23.93
C PHE A 867 69.32 18.65 24.32
N PRO A 868 69.48 19.10 25.57
CA PRO A 868 68.98 20.40 26.03
C PRO A 868 69.48 21.60 25.20
N ASP A 869 70.65 21.48 24.56
CA ASP A 869 71.24 22.48 23.66
C ASP A 869 70.61 22.48 22.24
N GLY A 870 69.59 21.65 22.00
CA GLY A 870 68.91 21.48 20.72
C GLY A 870 69.67 20.59 19.73
N THR A 871 70.84 20.05 20.08
CA THR A 871 71.57 19.14 19.19
C THR A 871 70.86 17.79 19.10
N ARG A 872 70.83 17.23 17.88
CA ARG A 872 70.18 15.95 17.59
C ARG A 872 71.18 14.87 17.21
N ARG A 873 71.04 13.69 17.81
CA ARG A 873 71.84 12.50 17.52
C ARG A 873 70.92 11.31 17.28
N LYS A 874 71.42 10.29 16.57
CA LYS A 874 70.63 9.09 16.24
C LYS A 874 71.40 7.79 16.46
N VAL A 875 70.67 6.73 16.80
CA VAL A 875 71.17 5.36 16.79
C VAL A 875 70.33 4.54 15.82
N HIS A 876 70.98 3.73 14.99
CA HIS A 876 70.32 2.80 14.06
C HIS A 876 70.97 1.42 14.14
N VAL A 877 70.31 0.42 13.56
CA VAL A 877 70.94 -0.89 13.31
C VAL A 877 71.85 -0.80 12.08
N GLY A 878 73.10 -1.28 12.17
CA GLY A 878 74.01 -1.30 11.03
C GLY A 878 75.49 -1.56 11.36
N GLU A 879 76.33 -1.71 10.31
CA GLU A 879 77.76 -1.99 10.48
C GLU A 879 78.59 -0.73 10.85
N PRO A 880 79.60 -0.86 11.75
CA PRO A 880 80.53 0.22 12.07
C PRO A 880 81.32 0.72 10.85
N ARG A 881 81.60 2.03 10.80
CA ARG A 881 82.45 2.60 9.75
C ARG A 881 83.89 2.04 9.81
N LYS A 882 84.32 1.27 8.79
CA LYS A 882 85.72 0.81 8.64
C LYS A 882 86.68 2.00 8.60
N SER A 883 87.64 2.07 9.53
CA SER A 883 88.63 3.15 9.59
C SER A 883 89.66 2.99 8.46
N ARG A 884 89.73 3.96 7.54
CA ARG A 884 90.84 4.08 6.59
C ARG A 884 92.08 4.57 7.34
N ARG A 885 93.07 3.70 7.56
CA ARG A 885 94.45 4.11 7.91
C ARG A 885 94.96 5.05 6.81
N ARG A 886 95.30 6.30 7.15
CA ARG A 886 96.18 7.16 6.35
C ARG A 886 97.59 7.04 6.92
N ALA A 887 98.53 6.64 6.06
CA ALA A 887 99.95 6.88 6.25
C ALA A 887 100.23 8.36 5.96
N GLY A 888 101.16 8.96 6.72
CA GLY A 888 101.53 10.37 6.66
C GLY A 888 101.45 10.99 8.04
#